data_AF-M2VQ82-F1
#
_entry.id   AF-M2VQ82-F1
#
_cell.length_a   1.000
_cell.length_b   1.000
_cell.length_c   1.000
_cell.angle_alpha   90.00
_cell.angle_beta   90.00
_cell.angle_gamma   90.00
#
_symmetry.space_group_name_H-M   'P 1'
#
loop_
_entity.id
_entity.type
_entity.pdbx_description
1 polymer ?
#
loop_
_entity_poly.entity_id
_entity_poly.type
_entity_poly.pdbx_seq_one_letter_code
_entity_poly.pdbx_strand_id
1 'polypeptide(L)'
;MTLIKELIEIPEKVQRGDFVLNLSSGLADAAISQTLEQYVVTPQLQRSFDDALSFIKSTVVGNQNRQKGAYLHGSFGSGKSHFMAVLHLLLQGNSQARAINELAPAVAKHDEWLQQTNILLVPYHMIGAASIEAGVLGGYARHIKHLHPDSPVPGFYMSDRLFRDARQLRSNMGDANFFATLNKGAAAAEDDGWGDLSNGWDAASFDAVLNDQAGADDKARLVGDLIGTFYSSMADMANSEYGGYVDFDEGLRIMTEHAKALGYDALILFLDELILWLASHLSDQRFIANNIQKVVKLVEASEQRALPMASFIARQRDLREFVGDQYNGAEQQALSDSLKYWDGRFHTITLEDRNLPVIAERRLLKPINAAAKAEIDNAFAAMDAGLRSEVQEILLTNQGDRETFRSLYPFSPALVQALVALSSALQRERTALKVMLMLLVDQRETLELGGCIPVGDLYDVIASEAEPFSEVMRMHFDNARHLFERKLVPLLEEEHNLKLDQLLELPVNDPGRRAFTNDMRLIKTLLLSALVPEVECFKQLTANKLAALNHGTIKSPIPGREAQTVLQKCRKWAGRVGEIKISDDSNPVIAIQLSGVDTESILEQAKIHDNDGARRKLIKDLLFEAFSVQDDNQLFIEHPFAWRGTRRTVEVMFQNIREISDFTTFEARGDDWKVLVDFPFDQGNHSPASDRARIQEYEATGNATQTLCWLPYFFSQSAQRDLGTLVTLEHVLKSEDRFVSFSKHLSPLERAQARTLLDNQRSQLRQRIRDYLMGAFGAAQPIPGSLDDSVQLESQVYSLEPGFTPQLPVGSNLRAAFEHLLNQALSFQYPDHPEFDGEVRLADLGKVMEQLRRAVHATNGRIDIDTPLRSIMRSIAQPLKLGEMHERHFIFKDDWPKHMTRELAKDEYAGDPVTVKRLRSAIDQPTPKGLPDIVQNLLIMVFAEHGQYAFSLHGQDYEPTLKDMPDNLLLTKQDLAEPNIWKLGVDNASAIFGLTPNKLRTANHQNALEKDVQDEVKRQLGHCEELVTELRGALSRVNQGTQCNRLRNAEYAVSLLQTLQGKQGADLIAALADIQPPTNAMALAKSIVSAASVTQAIQDNNWQLLETVWKSGAAEALQIKQRVSAALTADELVTALAQALRQAQADATSQLTRNVVPPAVQNVPPADTSIKGAGGRKVLEQVQQSGLTSKQARTLFAEIESKLQDGYVLDVSYSIVRMDGAED
;
A
#
# COMPACT_ATOMS: atom_id res chain seq x y z
N MET A 1 -26.46 46.78 9.34
CA MET A 1 -26.77 45.50 8.70
C MET A 1 -28.02 44.99 9.38
N THR A 2 -29.06 44.67 8.63
CA THR A 2 -30.32 44.15 9.17
C THR A 2 -30.08 42.74 9.70
N LEU A 3 -30.49 42.48 10.94
CA LEU A 3 -30.38 41.15 11.56
C LEU A 3 -31.70 40.40 11.38
N ILE A 4 -31.64 39.06 11.29
CA ILE A 4 -32.83 38.23 11.12
C ILE A 4 -33.84 38.40 12.29
N LYS A 5 -33.36 38.67 13.51
CA LYS A 5 -34.21 38.94 14.69
C LYS A 5 -35.17 40.12 14.54
N GLU A 6 -34.92 41.02 13.58
CA GLU A 6 -35.77 42.19 13.30
C GLU A 6 -36.96 41.84 12.39
N LEU A 7 -36.93 40.66 11.73
CA LEU A 7 -37.88 40.25 10.69
C LEU A 7 -38.70 39.02 11.08
N ILE A 8 -38.17 38.16 11.95
CA ILE A 8 -38.86 37.00 12.54
C ILE A 8 -38.77 37.05 14.07
N GLU A 9 -39.76 36.49 14.76
CA GLU A 9 -39.78 36.47 16.22
C GLU A 9 -38.85 35.39 16.78
N ILE A 10 -37.72 35.80 17.36
CA ILE A 10 -36.74 34.91 18.00
C ILE A 10 -36.72 35.18 19.52
N PRO A 11 -37.06 34.18 20.37
CA PRO A 11 -37.04 34.33 21.82
C PRO A 11 -35.61 34.53 22.35
N GLU A 12 -35.47 35.02 23.58
CA GLU A 12 -34.14 35.21 24.19
C GLU A 12 -33.54 33.90 24.74
N LYS A 13 -34.38 32.94 25.12
CA LYS A 13 -33.98 31.62 25.63
C LYS A 13 -35.03 30.57 25.27
N VAL A 14 -34.60 29.32 25.13
CA VAL A 14 -35.46 28.15 24.89
C VAL A 14 -35.79 27.48 26.23
N GLN A 15 -37.06 27.18 26.52
CA GLN A 15 -37.46 26.43 27.72
C GLN A 15 -37.61 24.93 27.41
N ARG A 16 -37.40 24.08 28.43
CA ARG A 16 -37.43 22.60 28.24
C ARG A 16 -38.79 22.07 27.77
N GLY A 17 -39.89 22.78 28.04
CA GLY A 17 -41.26 22.36 27.71
C GLY A 17 -41.82 22.83 26.37
N ASP A 18 -41.14 23.71 25.62
CA ASP A 18 -41.76 24.43 24.48
C ASP A 18 -42.15 23.54 23.29
N PHE A 19 -41.60 22.32 23.19
CA PHE A 19 -41.80 21.43 22.03
C PHE A 19 -42.06 19.95 22.37
N VAL A 20 -42.14 19.58 23.65
CA VAL A 20 -42.42 18.20 24.09
C VAL A 20 -43.80 18.16 24.74
N LEU A 21 -44.76 17.57 24.05
CA LEU A 21 -46.16 17.52 24.49
C LEU A 21 -46.49 16.08 24.90
N ASN A 22 -46.70 15.86 26.19
CA ASN A 22 -47.15 14.55 26.69
C ASN A 22 -48.63 14.38 26.35
N LEU A 23 -49.03 13.23 25.79
CA LEU A 23 -50.40 12.94 25.34
C LEU A 23 -51.45 13.27 26.42
N SER A 24 -51.20 12.91 27.67
CA SER A 24 -52.11 13.17 28.80
C SER A 24 -52.21 14.66 29.17
N SER A 25 -51.13 15.43 29.02
CA SER A 25 -51.13 16.88 29.27
C SER A 25 -51.80 17.68 28.14
N GLY A 26 -51.69 17.19 26.90
CA GLY A 26 -52.30 17.81 25.71
C GLY A 26 -53.81 17.70 25.65
N LEU A 27 -54.38 16.72 26.35
CA LEU A 27 -55.81 16.44 26.41
C LEU A 27 -56.51 17.14 27.59
N ALA A 28 -55.78 17.88 28.43
CA ALA A 28 -56.38 18.69 29.50
C ALA A 28 -57.07 19.94 28.93
N ASP A 29 -58.27 20.29 29.41
CA ASP A 29 -59.11 21.36 28.85
C ASP A 29 -58.39 22.70 28.63
N ALA A 30 -57.48 23.08 29.52
CA ALA A 30 -56.70 24.32 29.42
C ALA A 30 -55.65 24.32 28.30
N ALA A 31 -55.19 23.14 27.85
CA ALA A 31 -54.12 22.97 26.87
C ALA A 31 -54.63 22.65 25.45
N ILE A 32 -55.90 22.24 25.30
CA ILE A 32 -56.48 21.84 24.01
C ILE A 32 -56.41 22.97 22.97
N SER A 33 -56.83 24.19 23.34
CA SER A 33 -56.85 25.33 22.41
C SER A 33 -55.45 25.71 21.91
N GLN A 34 -54.45 25.73 22.80
CA GLN A 34 -53.06 26.00 22.43
C GLN A 34 -52.47 24.88 21.56
N THR A 35 -52.82 23.62 21.85
CA THR A 35 -52.36 22.44 21.10
C THR A 35 -52.90 22.43 19.67
N LEU A 36 -54.16 22.85 19.47
CA LEU A 36 -54.79 22.91 18.16
C LEU A 36 -54.33 24.12 17.33
N GLU A 37 -54.15 25.29 17.93
CA GLU A 37 -53.64 26.50 17.23
C GLU A 37 -52.24 26.30 16.67
N GLN A 38 -51.39 25.53 17.36
CA GLN A 38 -50.01 25.27 16.96
C GLN A 38 -49.85 24.07 16.03
N TYR A 39 -50.92 23.31 15.76
CA TYR A 39 -50.86 22.12 14.93
C TYR A 39 -51.00 22.44 13.44
N VAL A 40 -49.97 22.10 12.67
CA VAL A 40 -49.94 22.34 11.22
C VAL A 40 -50.26 21.04 10.48
N VAL A 41 -51.39 21.01 9.77
CA VAL A 41 -51.81 19.85 8.97
C VAL A 41 -51.28 19.99 7.55
N THR A 42 -50.31 19.14 7.18
CA THR A 42 -49.81 19.04 5.81
C THR A 42 -50.70 18.11 4.96
N PRO A 43 -50.61 18.15 3.62
CA PRO A 43 -51.34 17.20 2.77
C PRO A 43 -51.03 15.73 3.08
N GLN A 44 -49.83 15.44 3.56
CA GLN A 44 -49.47 14.09 3.97
C GLN A 44 -50.11 13.71 5.31
N LEU A 45 -50.07 14.59 6.31
CA LEU A 45 -50.74 14.36 7.60
C LEU A 45 -52.25 14.18 7.41
N GLN A 46 -52.88 14.94 6.51
CA GLN A 46 -54.28 14.78 6.14
C GLN A 46 -54.58 13.34 5.66
N ARG A 47 -53.72 12.76 4.81
CA ARG A 47 -53.85 11.36 4.37
C ARG A 47 -53.64 10.38 5.52
N SER A 48 -52.68 10.63 6.41
CA SER A 48 -52.45 9.80 7.60
C SER A 48 -53.65 9.82 8.56
N PHE A 49 -54.34 10.95 8.73
CA PHE A 49 -55.59 11.03 9.49
C PHE A 49 -56.73 10.27 8.83
N ASP A 50 -56.89 10.36 7.50
CA ASP A 50 -57.89 9.57 6.77
C ASP A 50 -57.62 8.06 6.87
N ASP A 51 -56.35 7.65 6.80
CA ASP A 51 -55.94 6.26 6.98
C ASP A 51 -56.21 5.77 8.40
N ALA A 52 -55.87 6.57 9.42
CA ALA A 52 -56.17 6.25 10.82
C ALA A 52 -57.67 6.09 11.09
N LEU A 53 -58.50 7.01 10.61
CA LEU A 53 -59.96 6.93 10.74
C LEU A 53 -60.54 5.75 9.95
N SER A 54 -60.01 5.46 8.76
CA SER A 54 -60.42 4.29 7.95
C SER A 54 -60.05 2.97 8.64
N PHE A 55 -58.87 2.92 9.26
CA PHE A 55 -58.40 1.78 10.05
C PHE A 55 -59.32 1.52 11.25
N ILE A 56 -59.67 2.56 12.00
CA ILE A 56 -60.61 2.47 13.13
C ILE A 56 -61.98 2.01 12.64
N LYS A 57 -62.52 2.63 11.59
CA LYS A 57 -63.80 2.24 10.96
C LYS A 57 -63.80 0.75 10.62
N SER A 58 -62.73 0.22 10.04
CA SER A 58 -62.61 -1.20 9.66
C SER A 58 -62.58 -2.18 10.85
N THR A 59 -62.36 -1.67 12.06
CA THR A 59 -62.28 -2.41 13.32
C THR A 59 -63.61 -2.35 14.06
N VAL A 60 -64.20 -1.16 14.14
CA VAL A 60 -65.42 -0.86 14.90
C VAL A 60 -66.70 -1.18 14.11
N VAL A 61 -66.72 -0.88 12.81
CA VAL A 61 -67.91 -1.08 11.97
C VAL A 61 -67.93 -2.50 11.42
N GLY A 62 -68.48 -3.44 12.23
CA GLY A 62 -68.75 -4.83 11.83
C GLY A 62 -69.02 -5.79 13.01
N ASN A 63 -69.83 -6.83 12.80
CA ASN A 63 -70.29 -7.76 13.85
C ASN A 63 -69.25 -8.81 14.33
N GLN A 64 -67.95 -8.55 14.21
CA GLN A 64 -66.91 -9.57 14.43
C GLN A 64 -65.93 -9.28 15.57
N ASN A 65 -66.21 -8.31 16.47
CA ASN A 65 -65.37 -7.97 17.64
C ASN A 65 -63.86 -8.07 17.34
N ARG A 66 -63.42 -7.40 16.26
CA ARG A 66 -62.06 -7.55 15.73
C ARG A 66 -61.04 -6.81 16.59
N GLN A 67 -59.84 -7.36 16.64
CA GLN A 67 -58.69 -6.78 17.34
C GLN A 67 -57.69 -6.34 16.29
N LYS A 68 -57.38 -5.04 16.22
CA LYS A 68 -56.42 -4.50 15.26
C LYS A 68 -55.43 -3.57 15.93
N GLY A 69 -54.22 -3.51 15.39
CA GLY A 69 -53.15 -2.63 15.86
C GLY A 69 -52.53 -1.87 14.70
N ALA A 70 -52.16 -0.62 14.95
CA ALA A 70 -51.45 0.22 14.01
C ALA A 70 -50.20 0.83 14.65
N TYR A 71 -49.07 0.76 13.96
CA TYR A 71 -47.88 1.53 14.28
C TYR A 71 -48.00 2.93 13.68
N LEU A 72 -47.88 3.94 14.53
CA LEU A 72 -47.61 5.32 14.10
C LEU A 72 -46.10 5.46 13.96
N HIS A 73 -45.61 5.29 12.74
CA HIS A 73 -44.19 5.26 12.41
C HIS A 73 -43.70 6.65 11.99
N GLY A 74 -42.60 7.13 12.55
CA GLY A 74 -41.94 8.36 12.10
C GLY A 74 -40.79 8.77 13.02
N SER A 75 -39.92 9.67 12.57
CA SER A 75 -38.72 10.08 13.33
C SER A 75 -39.04 10.74 14.68
N PHE A 76 -38.01 10.90 15.52
CA PHE A 76 -38.15 11.63 16.77
C PHE A 76 -38.61 13.07 16.49
N GLY A 77 -39.69 13.53 17.14
CA GLY A 77 -40.25 14.86 16.89
C GLY A 77 -41.14 14.99 15.64
N SER A 78 -41.43 13.91 14.91
CA SER A 78 -42.40 13.90 13.80
C SER A 78 -43.85 14.20 14.20
N GLY A 79 -44.10 14.44 15.51
CA GLY A 79 -45.41 14.80 16.04
C GLY A 79 -46.34 13.63 16.35
N LYS A 80 -45.84 12.41 16.60
CA LYS A 80 -46.67 11.22 16.91
C LYS A 80 -47.66 11.43 18.06
N SER A 81 -47.21 11.91 19.21
CA SER A 81 -48.07 12.18 20.37
C SER A 81 -49.07 13.30 20.07
N HIS A 82 -48.66 14.32 19.32
CA HIS A 82 -49.53 15.40 18.84
C HIS A 82 -50.60 14.88 17.86
N PHE A 83 -50.23 13.97 16.95
CA PHE A 83 -51.14 13.29 16.04
C PHE A 83 -52.16 12.43 16.79
N MET A 84 -51.71 11.64 17.78
CA MET A 84 -52.60 10.86 18.64
C MET A 84 -53.56 11.77 19.44
N ALA A 85 -53.09 12.91 19.95
CA ALA A 85 -53.92 13.88 20.67
C ALA A 85 -55.01 14.47 19.77
N VAL A 86 -54.66 14.91 18.56
CA VAL A 86 -55.65 15.44 17.59
C VAL A 86 -56.61 14.34 17.15
N LEU A 87 -56.13 13.12 16.89
CA LEU A 87 -56.98 11.98 16.55
C LEU A 87 -57.96 11.65 17.68
N HIS A 88 -57.50 11.66 18.93
CA HIS A 88 -58.34 11.49 20.11
C HIS A 88 -59.44 12.56 20.18
N LEU A 89 -59.10 13.84 19.98
CA LEU A 89 -60.07 14.95 19.98
C LEU A 89 -61.08 14.84 18.84
N LEU A 90 -60.67 14.37 17.65
CA LEU A 90 -61.57 14.12 16.52
C LEU A 90 -62.58 13.01 16.83
N LEU A 91 -62.11 11.92 17.44
CA LEU A 91 -62.94 10.77 17.84
C LEU A 91 -63.91 11.11 18.97
N GLN A 92 -63.51 12.00 19.89
CA GLN A 92 -64.37 12.52 20.96
C GLN A 92 -65.43 13.51 20.44
N GLY A 93 -65.33 13.96 19.19
CA GLY A 93 -66.28 14.91 18.61
C GLY A 93 -66.03 16.37 18.99
N ASN A 94 -64.81 16.73 19.40
CA ASN A 94 -64.47 18.10 19.80
C ASN A 94 -64.67 19.10 18.64
N SER A 95 -65.37 20.21 18.91
CA SER A 95 -65.72 21.21 17.88
C SER A 95 -64.52 22.00 17.34
N GLN A 96 -63.51 22.31 18.17
CA GLN A 96 -62.31 23.02 17.75
C GLN A 96 -61.44 22.16 16.83
N ALA A 97 -61.27 20.86 17.14
CA ALA A 97 -60.52 19.95 16.29
C ALA A 97 -61.19 19.73 14.91
N ARG A 98 -62.53 19.67 14.89
CA ARG A 98 -63.33 19.57 13.65
C ARG A 98 -63.31 20.85 12.80
N ALA A 99 -63.02 22.01 13.40
CA ALA A 99 -62.95 23.29 12.70
C ALA A 99 -61.64 23.50 11.91
N ILE A 100 -60.68 22.58 12.00
CA ILE A 100 -59.44 22.63 11.20
C ILE A 100 -59.77 22.38 9.73
N ASN A 101 -59.64 23.42 8.91
CA ASN A 101 -60.04 23.43 7.50
C ASN A 101 -59.38 22.28 6.70
N GLU A 102 -58.10 22.02 6.94
CA GLU A 102 -57.34 20.99 6.24
C GLU A 102 -57.85 19.56 6.54
N LEU A 103 -58.51 19.33 7.69
CA LEU A 103 -59.05 18.03 8.09
C LEU A 103 -60.52 17.84 7.69
N ALA A 104 -61.21 18.91 7.25
CA ALA A 104 -62.62 18.86 6.88
C ALA A 104 -62.98 17.72 5.90
N PRO A 105 -62.17 17.40 4.85
CA PRO A 105 -62.46 16.28 3.97
C PRO A 105 -62.43 14.91 4.65
N ALA A 106 -61.51 14.71 5.60
CA ALA A 106 -61.40 13.45 6.34
C ALA A 106 -62.54 13.31 7.36
N VAL A 107 -62.88 14.39 8.07
CA VAL A 107 -64.01 14.41 9.02
C VAL A 107 -65.32 14.12 8.28
N ALA A 108 -65.60 14.82 7.18
CA ALA A 108 -66.83 14.64 6.42
C ALA A 108 -67.02 13.21 5.88
N LYS A 109 -65.93 12.53 5.50
CA LYS A 109 -65.95 11.14 5.01
C LYS A 109 -66.30 10.12 6.11
N HIS A 110 -65.99 10.42 7.37
CA HIS A 110 -66.12 9.50 8.51
C HIS A 110 -67.20 9.87 9.51
N ASP A 111 -67.86 11.02 9.36
CA ASP A 111 -68.81 11.57 10.35
C ASP A 111 -70.00 10.64 10.65
N GLU A 112 -70.53 9.93 9.64
CA GLU A 112 -71.71 9.06 9.79
C GLU A 112 -71.53 7.96 10.85
N TRP A 113 -70.38 7.26 10.86
CA TRP A 113 -70.14 6.17 11.81
C TRP A 113 -69.60 6.68 13.15
N LEU A 114 -68.85 7.79 13.13
CA LEU A 114 -68.31 8.43 14.33
C LEU A 114 -69.43 8.92 15.27
N GLN A 115 -70.56 9.35 14.73
CA GLN A 115 -71.72 9.77 15.53
C GLN A 115 -72.56 8.60 16.06
N GLN A 116 -72.46 7.41 15.45
CA GLN A 116 -73.29 6.24 15.77
C GLN A 116 -72.66 5.28 16.79
N THR A 117 -71.40 5.49 17.18
CA THR A 117 -70.66 4.55 18.03
C THR A 117 -70.09 5.25 19.25
N ASN A 118 -70.37 4.71 20.44
CA ASN A 118 -69.81 5.21 21.70
C ASN A 118 -68.44 4.54 21.95
N ILE A 119 -67.36 5.28 21.72
CA ILE A 119 -66.00 4.73 21.76
C ILE A 119 -65.30 5.15 23.05
N LEU A 120 -64.78 4.17 23.80
CA LEU A 120 -63.89 4.43 24.92
C LEU A 120 -62.47 4.68 24.41
N LEU A 121 -61.98 5.91 24.57
CA LEU A 121 -60.63 6.32 24.20
C LEU A 121 -59.74 6.28 25.43
N VAL A 122 -58.68 5.47 25.43
CA VAL A 122 -57.80 5.32 26.60
C VAL A 122 -56.36 5.70 26.25
N PRO A 123 -55.85 6.83 26.78
CA PRO A 123 -54.45 7.24 26.61
C PRO A 123 -53.54 6.54 27.64
N TYR A 124 -52.47 5.91 27.15
CA TYR A 124 -51.47 5.23 27.97
C TYR A 124 -50.10 5.91 27.86
N HIS A 125 -49.38 5.89 28.98
CA HIS A 125 -47.98 6.29 29.08
C HIS A 125 -47.18 5.14 29.68
N MET A 126 -46.29 4.55 28.88
CA MET A 126 -45.61 3.30 29.27
C MET A 126 -44.32 3.51 30.06
N ILE A 127 -43.74 4.72 30.07
CA ILE A 127 -42.49 4.96 30.79
C ILE A 127 -42.67 4.88 32.30
N GLY A 128 -41.73 4.19 32.95
CA GLY A 128 -41.74 3.92 34.38
C GLY A 128 -42.62 2.73 34.80
N ALA A 129 -43.32 2.09 33.86
CA ALA A 129 -44.08 0.88 34.16
C ALA A 129 -43.15 -0.32 34.41
N ALA A 130 -43.46 -1.13 35.44
CA ALA A 130 -42.70 -2.33 35.77
C ALA A 130 -42.95 -3.52 34.81
N SER A 131 -44.12 -3.56 34.15
CA SER A 131 -44.48 -4.55 33.13
C SER A 131 -45.56 -4.00 32.18
N ILE A 132 -45.83 -4.71 31.07
CA ILE A 132 -46.91 -4.34 30.13
C ILE A 132 -48.28 -4.35 30.82
N GLU A 133 -48.54 -5.33 31.68
CA GLU A 133 -49.78 -5.43 32.46
C GLU A 133 -49.99 -4.20 33.35
N ALA A 134 -48.94 -3.79 34.08
CA ALA A 134 -49.01 -2.60 34.92
C ALA A 134 -49.26 -1.31 34.10
N GLY A 135 -48.64 -1.21 32.92
CA GLY A 135 -48.83 -0.07 32.03
C GLY A 135 -50.24 0.00 31.42
N VAL A 136 -50.76 -1.12 30.92
CA VAL A 136 -52.03 -1.17 30.17
C VAL A 136 -53.22 -1.48 31.09
N LEU A 137 -53.21 -2.58 31.83
CA LEU A 137 -54.35 -2.93 32.72
C LEU A 137 -54.43 -1.94 33.89
N GLY A 138 -53.29 -1.63 34.51
CA GLY A 138 -53.22 -0.61 35.55
C GLY A 138 -53.51 0.81 35.03
N GLY A 139 -53.15 1.11 33.78
CA GLY A 139 -53.52 2.36 33.11
C GLY A 139 -55.04 2.48 32.90
N TYR A 140 -55.68 1.40 32.43
CA TYR A 140 -57.13 1.35 32.20
C TYR A 140 -57.89 1.58 33.52
N ALA A 141 -57.53 0.87 34.58
CA ALA A 141 -58.18 0.99 35.88
C ALA A 141 -58.11 2.43 36.43
N ARG A 142 -56.95 3.10 36.29
CA ARG A 142 -56.80 4.52 36.66
C ARG A 142 -57.66 5.45 35.80
N HIS A 143 -57.71 5.20 34.50
CA HIS A 143 -58.48 6.03 33.57
C HIS A 143 -59.98 5.91 33.79
N ILE A 144 -60.49 4.69 33.98
CA ILE A 144 -61.90 4.45 34.32
C ILE A 144 -62.26 5.06 35.66
N LYS A 145 -61.42 4.94 36.70
CA LYS A 145 -61.69 5.60 37.99
C LYS A 145 -61.82 7.12 37.87
N HIS A 146 -61.16 7.73 36.89
CA HIS A 146 -61.29 9.16 36.61
C HIS A 146 -62.59 9.51 35.86
N LEU A 147 -62.98 8.71 34.87
CA LEU A 147 -64.19 8.94 34.06
C LEU A 147 -65.49 8.48 34.75
N HIS A 148 -65.42 7.39 35.51
CA HIS A 148 -66.53 6.72 36.19
C HIS A 148 -66.13 6.43 37.65
N PRO A 149 -66.11 7.44 38.55
CA PRO A 149 -65.64 7.27 39.93
C PRO A 149 -66.40 6.23 40.75
N ASP A 150 -67.68 6.01 40.42
CA ASP A 150 -68.59 5.10 41.14
C ASP A 150 -68.67 3.69 40.53
N SER A 151 -67.85 3.40 39.49
CA SER A 151 -67.83 2.09 38.82
C SER A 151 -66.99 1.05 39.60
N PRO A 152 -67.36 -0.25 39.55
CA PRO A 152 -66.56 -1.33 40.12
C PRO A 152 -65.14 -1.37 39.55
N VAL A 153 -64.15 -1.76 40.38
CA VAL A 153 -62.76 -1.90 39.93
C VAL A 153 -62.63 -3.17 39.08
N PRO A 154 -62.02 -3.11 37.87
CA PRO A 154 -61.78 -4.30 37.06
C PRO A 154 -60.91 -5.34 37.78
N GLY A 155 -61.24 -6.62 37.65
CA GLY A 155 -60.56 -7.75 38.30
C GLY A 155 -59.17 -8.10 37.73
N PHE A 156 -58.27 -7.14 37.58
CA PHE A 156 -56.96 -7.34 36.92
C PHE A 156 -55.86 -7.92 37.83
N TYR A 157 -56.08 -8.05 39.14
CA TYR A 157 -55.03 -8.33 40.13
C TYR A 157 -54.99 -9.81 40.52
N MET A 158 -53.80 -10.35 40.80
CA MET A 158 -53.64 -11.79 41.12
C MET A 158 -54.40 -12.21 42.39
N SER A 159 -55.25 -13.22 42.25
CA SER A 159 -56.30 -13.59 43.21
C SER A 159 -55.86 -14.45 44.41
N ASP A 160 -54.78 -15.23 44.31
CA ASP A 160 -54.51 -16.30 45.30
C ASP A 160 -54.02 -15.81 46.67
N ARG A 161 -53.23 -14.72 46.71
CA ARG A 161 -52.85 -14.06 47.97
C ARG A 161 -54.02 -13.29 48.57
N LEU A 162 -54.75 -12.56 47.73
CA LEU A 162 -55.96 -11.82 48.10
C LEU A 162 -57.00 -12.71 48.77
N PHE A 163 -57.22 -13.92 48.23
CA PHE A 163 -58.15 -14.90 48.78
C PHE A 163 -57.68 -15.50 50.10
N ARG A 164 -56.39 -15.75 50.27
CA ARG A 164 -55.83 -16.22 51.55
C ARG A 164 -55.95 -15.16 52.63
N ASP A 165 -55.61 -13.92 52.30
CA ASP A 165 -55.70 -12.78 53.22
C ASP A 165 -57.16 -12.48 53.55
N ALA A 166 -58.07 -12.57 52.58
CA ALA A 166 -59.51 -12.43 52.80
C ALA A 166 -60.09 -13.53 53.71
N ARG A 167 -59.62 -14.79 53.61
CA ARG A 167 -59.97 -15.86 54.57
C ARG A 167 -59.48 -15.52 55.98
N GLN A 168 -58.27 -14.99 56.10
CA GLN A 168 -57.69 -14.60 57.38
C GLN A 168 -58.44 -13.40 57.98
N LEU A 169 -58.80 -12.41 57.16
CA LEU A 169 -59.60 -11.26 57.55
C LEU A 169 -61.01 -11.66 58.01
N ARG A 170 -61.67 -12.54 57.24
CA ARG A 170 -62.97 -13.13 57.60
C ARG A 170 -62.91 -13.86 58.95
N SER A 171 -61.87 -14.66 59.17
CA SER A 171 -61.64 -15.35 60.45
C SER A 171 -61.40 -14.39 61.62
N ASN A 172 -60.75 -13.25 61.39
CA ASN A 172 -60.42 -12.27 62.45
C ASN A 172 -61.58 -11.32 62.76
N MET A 173 -62.39 -10.94 61.76
CA MET A 173 -63.48 -9.97 61.90
C MET A 173 -64.83 -10.62 62.21
N GLY A 174 -64.97 -11.92 61.92
CA GLY A 174 -66.23 -12.66 61.96
C GLY A 174 -67.11 -12.39 60.74
N ASP A 175 -67.85 -13.41 60.30
CA ASP A 175 -68.63 -13.41 59.05
C ASP A 175 -69.56 -12.20 58.91
N ALA A 176 -70.28 -11.82 59.97
CA ALA A 176 -71.24 -10.72 59.92
C ALA A 176 -70.58 -9.37 59.58
N ASN A 177 -69.46 -9.04 60.21
CA ASN A 177 -68.75 -7.77 59.96
C ASN A 177 -67.98 -7.78 58.64
N PHE A 178 -67.44 -8.95 58.28
CA PHE A 178 -66.70 -9.12 57.04
C PHE A 178 -67.61 -8.91 55.83
N PHE A 179 -68.74 -9.64 55.74
CA PHE A 179 -69.67 -9.51 54.62
C PHE A 179 -70.43 -8.18 54.63
N ALA A 180 -70.75 -7.61 55.80
CA ALA A 180 -71.31 -6.26 55.87
C ALA A 180 -70.37 -5.19 55.31
N THR A 181 -69.05 -5.38 55.43
CA THR A 181 -68.04 -4.45 54.88
C THR A 181 -67.74 -4.72 53.41
N LEU A 182 -67.65 -5.99 53.00
CA LEU A 182 -67.46 -6.41 51.61
C LEU A 182 -68.60 -5.92 50.71
N ASN A 183 -69.83 -5.97 51.23
CA ASN A 183 -71.03 -5.58 50.49
C ASN A 183 -71.35 -4.08 50.58
N LYS A 184 -70.49 -3.23 51.19
CA LYS A 184 -70.73 -1.78 51.26
C LYS A 184 -70.86 -1.13 49.87
N GLY A 185 -70.21 -1.68 48.85
CA GLY A 185 -70.35 -1.24 47.46
C GLY A 185 -71.64 -1.71 46.76
N ALA A 186 -72.32 -2.75 47.28
CA ALA A 186 -73.54 -3.30 46.69
C ALA A 186 -74.82 -2.59 47.14
N ALA A 187 -74.76 -1.74 48.18
CA ALA A 187 -75.93 -1.12 48.81
C ALA A 187 -76.42 0.17 48.10
N ALA A 188 -75.84 0.57 46.97
CA ALA A 188 -76.15 1.81 46.26
C ALA A 188 -76.67 1.60 44.82
N ALA A 189 -77.35 0.49 44.55
CA ALA A 189 -78.07 0.27 43.31
C ALA A 189 -79.57 0.08 43.60
N GLU A 190 -80.29 1.18 43.82
CA GLU A 190 -81.73 1.20 43.54
C GLU A 190 -81.88 1.40 42.02
N ASP A 191 -82.36 0.33 41.37
CA ASP A 191 -83.08 0.32 40.09
C ASP A 191 -82.31 0.83 38.85
N ASP A 192 -81.39 0.01 38.32
CA ASP A 192 -81.19 -0.07 36.87
C ASP A 192 -80.52 -1.41 36.45
N GLY A 193 -81.33 -2.33 35.92
CA GLY A 193 -80.96 -3.12 34.74
C GLY A 193 -80.00 -4.32 34.84
N TRP A 194 -79.56 -4.79 36.00
CA TRP A 194 -78.93 -6.13 36.14
C TRP A 194 -79.88 -7.12 36.79
N GLY A 195 -80.52 -7.95 35.96
CA GLY A 195 -81.33 -9.07 36.43
C GLY A 195 -80.52 -10.13 37.18
N ASP A 196 -80.99 -10.45 38.39
CA ASP A 196 -80.80 -11.68 39.17
C ASP A 196 -79.40 -12.09 39.69
N LEU A 197 -78.39 -11.21 39.64
CA LEU A 197 -77.05 -11.50 40.18
C LEU A 197 -76.53 -10.52 41.25
N SER A 198 -77.34 -9.59 41.73
CA SER A 198 -76.97 -8.67 42.82
C SER A 198 -77.28 -9.22 44.22
N ASN A 199 -77.03 -10.51 44.46
CA ASN A 199 -76.91 -10.97 45.84
C ASN A 199 -75.56 -10.49 46.38
N GLY A 200 -75.58 -9.83 47.54
CA GLY A 200 -74.37 -9.53 48.29
C GLY A 200 -73.63 -10.84 48.64
N TRP A 201 -72.32 -10.76 48.78
CA TRP A 201 -71.50 -11.90 49.18
C TRP A 201 -71.94 -12.42 50.55
N ASP A 202 -72.19 -13.71 50.63
CA ASP A 202 -72.42 -14.46 51.87
C ASP A 202 -71.37 -15.56 52.03
N ALA A 203 -71.40 -16.27 53.16
CA ALA A 203 -70.46 -17.34 53.46
C ALA A 203 -70.39 -18.40 52.33
N ALA A 204 -71.54 -18.78 51.78
CA ALA A 204 -71.63 -19.85 50.80
C ALA A 204 -71.09 -19.45 49.42
N SER A 205 -71.47 -18.28 48.92
CA SER A 205 -70.98 -17.73 47.63
C SER A 205 -69.49 -17.40 47.68
N PHE A 206 -69.02 -16.87 48.81
CA PHE A 206 -67.60 -16.60 49.03
C PHE A 206 -66.76 -17.89 49.11
N ASP A 207 -67.24 -18.92 49.83
CA ASP A 207 -66.55 -20.21 49.91
C ASP A 207 -66.61 -20.99 48.58
N ALA A 208 -67.67 -20.81 47.78
CA ALA A 208 -67.76 -21.40 46.44
C ALA A 208 -66.67 -20.85 45.50
N VAL A 209 -66.42 -19.53 45.51
CA VAL A 209 -65.32 -18.92 44.73
C VAL A 209 -63.96 -19.39 45.24
N LEU A 210 -63.79 -19.45 46.57
CA LEU A 210 -62.54 -19.87 47.20
C LEU A 210 -62.17 -21.34 46.98
N ASN A 211 -63.16 -22.20 46.74
CA ASN A 211 -62.97 -23.62 46.48
C ASN A 211 -63.02 -23.97 44.98
N ASP A 212 -62.98 -22.95 44.11
CA ASP A 212 -63.01 -23.09 42.64
C ASP A 212 -64.29 -23.82 42.15
N GLN A 213 -65.39 -23.65 42.89
CA GLN A 213 -66.72 -24.22 42.58
C GLN A 213 -67.65 -23.19 41.91
N ALA A 214 -67.17 -21.94 41.71
CA ALA A 214 -67.89 -20.85 41.07
C ALA A 214 -67.30 -20.52 39.68
N GLY A 215 -68.03 -19.73 38.88
CA GLY A 215 -67.58 -19.32 37.55
C GLY A 215 -66.42 -18.32 37.59
N ALA A 216 -65.71 -18.16 36.46
CA ALA A 216 -64.64 -17.17 36.33
C ALA A 216 -65.13 -15.74 36.59
N ASP A 217 -66.38 -15.43 36.24
CA ASP A 217 -67.01 -14.12 36.45
C ASP A 217 -67.21 -13.80 37.93
N ASP A 218 -67.60 -14.78 38.76
CA ASP A 218 -67.75 -14.63 40.21
C ASP A 218 -66.38 -14.40 40.88
N LYS A 219 -65.33 -15.05 40.36
CA LYS A 219 -63.95 -14.89 40.82
C LYS A 219 -63.42 -13.48 40.54
N ALA A 220 -63.64 -12.96 39.33
CA ALA A 220 -63.24 -11.61 38.95
C ALA A 220 -64.00 -10.53 39.75
N ARG A 221 -65.31 -10.73 39.96
CA ARG A 221 -66.16 -9.86 40.78
C ARG A 221 -65.70 -9.83 42.24
N LEU A 222 -65.43 -10.99 42.85
CA LEU A 222 -64.97 -11.06 44.23
C LEU A 222 -63.63 -10.34 44.43
N VAL A 223 -62.70 -10.49 43.49
CA VAL A 223 -61.41 -9.77 43.50
C VAL A 223 -61.61 -8.26 43.42
N GLY A 224 -62.47 -7.78 42.51
CA GLY A 224 -62.82 -6.37 42.39
C GLY A 224 -63.40 -5.79 43.69
N ASP A 225 -64.37 -6.49 44.28
CA ASP A 225 -65.03 -6.07 45.53
C ASP A 225 -64.07 -6.07 46.74
N LEU A 226 -63.18 -7.07 46.85
CA LEU A 226 -62.17 -7.14 47.90
C LEU A 226 -61.16 -5.98 47.81
N ILE A 227 -60.73 -5.61 46.61
CA ILE A 227 -59.79 -4.50 46.40
C ILE A 227 -60.47 -3.15 46.63
N GLY A 228 -61.71 -2.99 46.13
CA GLY A 228 -62.48 -1.76 46.31
C GLY A 228 -62.82 -1.45 47.78
N THR A 229 -62.93 -2.47 48.64
CA THR A 229 -63.35 -2.31 50.04
C THR A 229 -62.23 -2.48 51.06
N PHE A 230 -61.52 -3.61 51.05
CA PHE A 230 -60.55 -3.98 52.10
C PHE A 230 -59.09 -3.70 51.73
N TYR A 231 -58.75 -3.78 50.43
CA TYR A 231 -57.34 -3.77 49.97
C TYR A 231 -57.03 -2.61 49.02
N SER A 232 -57.59 -1.43 49.26
CA SER A 232 -57.43 -0.26 48.38
C SER A 232 -55.98 0.20 48.22
N SER A 233 -55.11 -0.02 49.21
CA SER A 233 -53.67 0.26 49.16
C SER A 233 -52.85 -0.78 48.38
N MET A 234 -53.43 -1.95 48.08
CA MET A 234 -52.74 -3.02 47.35
C MET A 234 -52.63 -2.73 45.85
N ALA A 235 -53.57 -1.94 45.31
CA ALA A 235 -53.50 -1.45 43.93
C ALA A 235 -52.22 -0.62 43.67
N ASP A 236 -51.76 0.14 44.67
CA ASP A 236 -50.51 0.91 44.58
C ASP A 236 -49.27 0.00 44.66
N MET A 237 -49.33 -1.08 45.45
CA MET A 237 -48.22 -2.03 45.61
C MET A 237 -48.05 -2.93 44.38
N ALA A 238 -49.15 -3.39 43.77
CA ALA A 238 -49.14 -4.18 42.53
C ALA A 238 -48.57 -3.43 41.32
N ASN A 239 -48.57 -2.09 41.34
CA ASN A 239 -47.93 -1.26 40.32
C ASN A 239 -46.40 -1.20 40.43
N SER A 240 -45.83 -1.64 41.56
CA SER A 240 -44.39 -1.56 41.86
C SER A 240 -43.63 -2.89 41.77
N GLU A 241 -44.34 -4.03 41.77
CA GLU A 241 -43.74 -5.38 41.72
C GLU A 241 -44.11 -6.14 40.43
N TYR A 242 -43.17 -6.97 39.94
CA TYR A 242 -43.38 -7.85 38.79
C TYR A 242 -44.27 -9.04 39.18
N GLY A 243 -45.42 -9.20 38.50
CA GLY A 243 -46.37 -10.30 38.75
C GLY A 243 -47.60 -9.97 39.62
N GLY A 244 -47.93 -8.69 39.80
CA GLY A 244 -49.15 -8.26 40.54
C GLY A 244 -50.48 -8.39 39.76
N TYR A 245 -50.42 -8.73 38.47
CA TYR A 245 -51.55 -8.75 37.53
C TYR A 245 -51.86 -10.16 37.00
N VAL A 246 -53.09 -10.39 36.55
CA VAL A 246 -53.45 -11.58 35.75
C VAL A 246 -52.67 -11.64 34.43
N ASP A 247 -52.71 -12.78 33.74
CA ASP A 247 -52.09 -12.89 32.42
C ASP A 247 -52.62 -11.81 31.47
N PHE A 248 -51.77 -11.27 30.61
CA PHE A 248 -52.11 -10.14 29.75
C PHE A 248 -53.29 -10.43 28.82
N ASP A 249 -53.39 -11.63 28.27
CA ASP A 249 -54.50 -11.99 27.38
C ASP A 249 -55.83 -12.05 28.15
N GLU A 250 -55.82 -12.60 29.37
CA GLU A 250 -56.99 -12.64 30.25
C GLU A 250 -57.39 -11.24 30.74
N GLY A 251 -56.42 -10.41 31.11
CA GLY A 251 -56.67 -9.02 31.50
C GLY A 251 -57.33 -8.19 30.40
N LEU A 252 -56.94 -8.39 29.14
CA LEU A 252 -57.59 -7.76 27.99
C LEU A 252 -59.03 -8.24 27.80
N ARG A 253 -59.36 -9.51 28.11
CA ARG A 253 -60.74 -10.02 28.07
C ARG A 253 -61.61 -9.28 29.07
N ILE A 254 -61.18 -9.27 30.33
CA ILE A 254 -61.83 -8.58 31.46
C ILE A 254 -62.02 -7.09 31.12
N MET A 255 -61.01 -6.45 30.52
CA MET A 255 -61.09 -5.04 30.11
C MET A 255 -62.21 -4.79 29.08
N THR A 256 -62.35 -5.66 28.07
CA THR A 256 -63.40 -5.50 27.05
C THR A 256 -64.81 -5.78 27.58
N GLU A 257 -64.96 -6.73 28.50
CA GLU A 257 -66.24 -7.01 29.16
C GLU A 257 -66.66 -5.87 30.09
N HIS A 258 -65.70 -5.35 30.85
CA HIS A 258 -65.90 -4.19 31.72
C HIS A 258 -66.35 -2.95 30.94
N ALA A 259 -65.66 -2.62 29.84
CA ALA A 259 -66.05 -1.49 28.99
C ALA A 259 -67.45 -1.68 28.37
N LYS A 260 -67.83 -2.91 28.02
CA LYS A 260 -69.18 -3.21 27.51
C LYS A 260 -70.26 -2.99 28.56
N ALA A 261 -70.00 -3.39 29.80
CA ALA A 261 -70.90 -3.16 30.92
C ALA A 261 -71.12 -1.66 31.20
N LEU A 262 -70.12 -0.83 30.90
CA LEU A 262 -70.20 0.63 30.98
C LEU A 262 -70.92 1.30 29.78
N GLY A 263 -71.42 0.53 28.81
CA GLY A 263 -72.18 1.05 27.68
C GLY A 263 -71.34 1.57 26.50
N TYR A 264 -70.08 1.15 26.38
CA TYR A 264 -69.25 1.44 25.21
C TYR A 264 -69.39 0.37 24.12
N ASP A 265 -69.31 0.80 22.86
CA ASP A 265 -69.41 -0.06 21.67
C ASP A 265 -68.03 -0.50 21.14
N ALA A 266 -66.96 0.20 21.51
CA ALA A 266 -65.58 -0.11 21.10
C ALA A 266 -64.53 0.49 22.04
N LEU A 267 -63.30 -0.04 21.98
CA LEU A 267 -62.14 0.52 22.69
C LEU A 267 -61.04 0.96 21.72
N ILE A 268 -60.45 2.12 21.96
CA ILE A 268 -59.24 2.58 21.26
C ILE A 268 -58.14 2.89 22.29
N LEU A 269 -57.02 2.19 22.16
CA LEU A 269 -55.86 2.32 23.04
C LEU A 269 -54.78 3.17 22.36
N PHE A 270 -54.37 4.27 22.99
CA PHE A 270 -53.24 5.09 22.53
C PHE A 270 -52.02 4.78 23.37
N LEU A 271 -51.17 3.88 22.88
CA LEU A 271 -49.97 3.39 23.54
C LEU A 271 -48.78 4.25 23.13
N ASP A 272 -48.61 5.38 23.82
CA ASP A 272 -47.42 6.20 23.62
C ASP A 272 -46.21 5.55 24.30
N GLU A 273 -45.05 5.67 23.63
CA GLU A 273 -43.74 5.31 24.19
C GLU A 273 -43.51 3.83 24.52
N LEU A 274 -44.43 2.93 24.17
CA LEU A 274 -44.30 1.49 24.39
C LEU A 274 -43.00 0.92 23.81
N ILE A 275 -42.69 1.27 22.56
CA ILE A 275 -41.47 0.81 21.86
C ILE A 275 -40.22 1.38 22.53
N LEU A 276 -40.28 2.60 23.04
CA LEU A 276 -39.16 3.24 23.73
C LEU A 276 -38.91 2.60 25.11
N TRP A 277 -39.97 2.24 25.82
CA TRP A 277 -39.88 1.48 27.07
C TRP A 277 -39.26 0.09 26.85
N LEU A 278 -39.67 -0.63 25.80
CA LEU A 278 -39.03 -1.88 25.40
C LEU A 278 -37.54 -1.68 25.04
N ALA A 279 -37.21 -0.62 24.30
CA ALA A 279 -35.84 -0.30 23.92
C ALA A 279 -34.94 0.01 25.14
N SER A 280 -35.47 0.62 26.19
CA SER A 280 -34.68 0.90 27.41
C SER A 280 -34.20 -0.35 28.17
N HIS A 281 -34.75 -1.53 27.85
CA HIS A 281 -34.37 -2.82 28.45
C HIS A 281 -33.66 -3.76 27.45
N LEU A 282 -33.02 -3.20 26.40
CA LEU A 282 -32.39 -3.97 25.31
C LEU A 282 -31.33 -4.98 25.75
N SER A 283 -30.68 -4.75 26.88
CA SER A 283 -29.67 -5.66 27.45
C SER A 283 -30.27 -6.95 28.02
N ASP A 284 -31.58 -7.01 28.31
CA ASP A 284 -32.26 -8.19 28.83
C ASP A 284 -33.10 -8.88 27.73
N GLN A 285 -32.46 -9.82 27.03
CA GLN A 285 -33.07 -10.56 25.93
C GLN A 285 -34.29 -11.40 26.37
N ARG A 286 -34.30 -11.92 27.61
CA ARG A 286 -35.43 -12.70 28.12
C ARG A 286 -36.62 -11.80 28.42
N PHE A 287 -36.37 -10.61 28.96
CA PHE A 287 -37.40 -9.60 29.15
C PHE A 287 -38.04 -9.19 27.82
N ILE A 288 -37.24 -8.93 26.78
CA ILE A 288 -37.77 -8.54 25.46
C ILE A 288 -38.59 -9.67 24.83
N ALA A 289 -38.06 -10.89 24.80
CA ALA A 289 -38.76 -12.03 24.21
C ALA A 289 -40.14 -12.27 24.88
N ASN A 290 -40.21 -12.16 26.21
CA ASN A 290 -41.45 -12.34 26.96
C ASN A 290 -42.45 -11.19 26.75
N ASN A 291 -42.00 -9.94 26.68
CA ASN A 291 -42.89 -8.79 26.54
C ASN A 291 -43.38 -8.60 25.09
N ILE A 292 -42.59 -8.96 24.08
CA ILE A 292 -43.02 -8.91 22.67
C ILE A 292 -44.20 -9.85 22.40
N GLN A 293 -44.16 -11.06 22.99
CA GLN A 293 -45.26 -12.04 22.90
C GLN A 293 -46.59 -11.46 23.40
N LYS A 294 -46.54 -10.63 24.45
CA LYS A 294 -47.71 -9.97 25.03
C LYS A 294 -48.25 -8.87 24.14
N VAL A 295 -47.39 -8.04 23.53
CA VAL A 295 -47.84 -6.97 22.60
C VAL A 295 -48.65 -7.53 21.44
N VAL A 296 -48.33 -8.73 20.95
CA VAL A 296 -49.12 -9.38 19.89
C VAL A 296 -50.55 -9.74 20.34
N LYS A 297 -50.81 -9.91 21.63
CA LYS A 297 -52.19 -10.15 22.13
C LYS A 297 -53.13 -8.97 21.92
N LEU A 298 -52.60 -7.78 21.59
CA LEU A 298 -53.39 -6.62 21.18
C LEU A 298 -54.04 -6.78 19.79
N VAL A 299 -53.50 -7.67 18.95
CA VAL A 299 -53.98 -7.98 17.60
C VAL A 299 -54.45 -9.41 17.43
N GLU A 300 -53.89 -10.35 18.20
CA GLU A 300 -54.25 -11.77 18.20
C GLU A 300 -54.71 -12.20 19.58
N ALA A 301 -56.02 -12.08 19.83
CA ALA A 301 -56.62 -12.61 21.03
C ALA A 301 -56.66 -14.14 20.96
N SER A 302 -56.24 -14.83 22.04
CA SER A 302 -56.44 -16.29 22.13
C SER A 302 -57.86 -16.65 22.59
N GLU A 303 -58.58 -15.69 23.16
CA GLU A 303 -59.97 -15.80 23.59
C GLU A 303 -60.87 -14.74 22.95
N GLN A 304 -62.17 -15.02 22.85
CA GLN A 304 -63.12 -14.11 22.20
C GLN A 304 -63.34 -12.85 23.06
N ARG A 305 -63.16 -11.67 22.46
CA ARG A 305 -63.38 -10.37 23.13
C ARG A 305 -64.84 -9.93 23.07
N ALA A 306 -65.30 -9.22 24.10
CA ALA A 306 -66.67 -8.73 24.20
C ALA A 306 -66.95 -7.50 23.31
N LEU A 307 -65.91 -6.72 22.98
CA LEU A 307 -65.93 -5.52 22.14
C LEU A 307 -64.78 -5.51 21.11
N PRO A 308 -64.92 -4.81 19.98
CA PRO A 308 -63.81 -4.52 19.07
C PRO A 308 -62.79 -3.55 19.72
N MET A 309 -61.51 -3.78 19.45
CA MET A 309 -60.41 -2.96 19.99
C MET A 309 -59.42 -2.55 18.89
N ALA A 310 -59.06 -1.26 18.86
CA ALA A 310 -57.98 -0.74 18.03
C ALA A 310 -56.83 -0.19 18.90
N SER A 311 -55.59 -0.60 18.63
CA SER A 311 -54.41 -0.14 19.37
C SER A 311 -53.49 0.70 18.49
N PHE A 312 -53.19 1.94 18.86
CA PHE A 312 -52.21 2.79 18.20
C PHE A 312 -50.92 2.82 19.01
N ILE A 313 -49.82 2.37 18.41
CA ILE A 313 -48.51 2.27 19.06
C ILE A 313 -47.54 3.24 18.39
N ALA A 314 -46.98 4.19 19.17
CA ALA A 314 -45.97 5.10 18.65
C ALA A 314 -44.64 4.35 18.42
N ARG A 315 -44.13 4.39 17.18
CA ARG A 315 -42.89 3.72 16.76
C ARG A 315 -41.94 4.71 16.09
N GLN A 316 -40.67 4.71 16.50
CA GLN A 316 -39.66 5.58 15.91
C GLN A 316 -38.80 4.85 14.90
N ARG A 317 -38.11 3.82 15.38
CA ARG A 317 -37.34 2.88 14.58
C ARG A 317 -37.89 1.49 14.75
N ASP A 318 -37.51 0.62 13.84
CA ASP A 318 -37.77 -0.79 13.98
C ASP A 318 -37.00 -1.36 15.18
N LEU A 319 -37.63 -2.18 16.01
CA LEU A 319 -36.93 -2.95 17.05
C LEU A 319 -35.76 -3.77 16.46
N ARG A 320 -35.87 -4.18 15.19
CA ARG A 320 -34.79 -4.84 14.44
C ARG A 320 -33.52 -3.97 14.31
N GLU A 321 -33.67 -2.66 14.14
CA GLU A 321 -32.53 -1.75 13.95
C GLU A 321 -31.74 -1.50 15.25
N PHE A 322 -32.34 -1.77 16.40
CA PHE A 322 -31.64 -1.66 17.70
C PHE A 322 -30.78 -2.89 18.02
N VAL A 323 -30.96 -3.97 17.27
CA VAL A 323 -30.27 -5.26 17.42
C VAL A 323 -29.21 -5.34 16.31
N GLY A 324 -28.19 -4.47 16.36
CA GLY A 324 -27.23 -4.27 15.26
C GLY A 324 -26.31 -5.46 14.94
N ASP A 325 -25.65 -5.39 13.77
CA ASP A 325 -24.78 -6.39 13.10
C ASP A 325 -23.51 -6.84 13.86
N GLN A 326 -23.38 -6.57 15.16
CA GLN A 326 -22.14 -6.81 15.92
C GLN A 326 -22.07 -8.14 16.67
N TYR A 327 -23.07 -9.02 16.56
CA TYR A 327 -23.04 -10.35 17.18
C TYR A 327 -23.39 -11.46 16.17
N ASN A 328 -22.37 -12.09 15.57
CA ASN A 328 -22.57 -13.26 14.72
C ASN A 328 -22.97 -14.48 15.57
N GLY A 329 -24.27 -14.66 15.83
CA GLY A 329 -24.80 -15.79 16.60
C GLY A 329 -26.18 -16.26 16.14
N ALA A 330 -26.41 -17.57 16.16
CA ALA A 330 -27.67 -18.20 15.75
C ALA A 330 -28.89 -17.76 16.59
N GLU A 331 -28.68 -17.32 17.84
CA GLU A 331 -29.73 -16.84 18.74
C GLU A 331 -30.29 -15.46 18.32
N GLN A 332 -29.47 -14.59 17.73
CA GLN A 332 -29.90 -13.26 17.28
C GLN A 332 -30.68 -13.33 15.95
N GLN A 333 -30.33 -14.30 15.09
CA GLN A 333 -31.07 -14.58 13.86
C GLN A 333 -32.48 -15.10 14.19
N ALA A 334 -32.62 -15.95 15.21
CA ALA A 334 -33.93 -16.37 15.73
C ALA A 334 -34.74 -15.20 16.32
N LEU A 335 -34.09 -14.24 17.01
CA LEU A 335 -34.75 -13.02 17.52
C LEU A 335 -35.17 -12.07 16.39
N SER A 336 -34.34 -11.90 15.36
CA SER A 336 -34.62 -11.05 14.19
C SER A 336 -35.72 -11.65 13.30
N ASP A 337 -35.67 -12.97 13.05
CA ASP A 337 -36.70 -13.71 12.32
C ASP A 337 -38.02 -13.72 13.09
N SER A 338 -37.94 -13.84 14.43
CA SER A 338 -39.07 -13.57 15.30
C SER A 338 -39.56 -12.15 15.00
N LEU A 339 -38.82 -11.08 15.33
CA LEU A 339 -39.23 -9.67 15.15
C LEU A 339 -39.88 -9.35 13.79
N LYS A 340 -39.33 -9.89 12.70
CA LYS A 340 -39.85 -9.74 11.33
C LYS A 340 -41.26 -10.34 11.16
N TYR A 341 -41.56 -11.46 11.81
CA TYR A 341 -42.86 -12.12 11.77
C TYR A 341 -43.96 -11.31 12.49
N TRP A 342 -43.64 -10.61 13.60
CA TRP A 342 -44.62 -9.78 14.35
C TRP A 342 -44.96 -8.50 13.61
N ASP A 343 -43.97 -7.87 12.97
CA ASP A 343 -44.13 -6.55 12.36
C ASP A 343 -45.20 -6.54 11.26
N GLY A 344 -45.34 -7.65 10.51
CA GLY A 344 -46.34 -7.80 9.47
C GLY A 344 -47.80 -7.85 9.93
N ARG A 345 -48.07 -7.92 11.24
CA ARG A 345 -49.44 -8.02 11.81
C ARG A 345 -50.07 -6.67 12.15
N PHE A 346 -49.26 -5.61 12.22
CA PHE A 346 -49.72 -4.26 12.52
C PHE A 346 -49.84 -3.45 11.23
N HIS A 347 -50.90 -2.65 11.10
CA HIS A 347 -50.98 -1.63 10.06
C HIS A 347 -49.92 -0.55 10.32
N THR A 348 -49.31 0.04 9.30
CA THR A 348 -48.32 1.11 9.51
C THR A 348 -48.80 2.41 8.92
N ILE A 349 -48.96 3.41 9.78
CA ILE A 349 -49.30 4.79 9.41
C ILE A 349 -48.03 5.62 9.56
N THR A 350 -47.46 6.02 8.42
CA THR A 350 -46.21 6.77 8.39
C THR A 350 -46.47 8.27 8.57
N LEU A 351 -45.71 8.91 9.46
CA LEU A 351 -45.58 10.35 9.64
C LEU A 351 -44.20 10.74 9.08
N GLU A 352 -44.19 11.32 7.88
CA GLU A 352 -42.96 11.53 7.14
C GLU A 352 -42.19 12.78 7.58
N ASP A 353 -40.87 12.70 7.48
CA ASP A 353 -39.95 13.78 7.89
C ASP A 353 -40.00 15.00 6.97
N ARG A 354 -40.49 14.84 5.73
CA ARG A 354 -40.69 15.96 4.78
C ARG A 354 -41.74 16.98 5.23
N ASN A 355 -42.45 16.72 6.32
CA ASN A 355 -43.35 17.70 6.93
C ASN A 355 -42.58 18.78 7.71
N LEU A 356 -41.34 18.52 8.13
CA LEU A 356 -40.56 19.44 8.97
C LEU A 356 -40.37 20.84 8.34
N PRO A 357 -40.03 20.99 7.05
CA PRO A 357 -39.89 22.32 6.44
C PRO A 357 -41.15 23.18 6.53
N VAL A 358 -42.31 22.59 6.22
CA VAL A 358 -43.60 23.30 6.27
C VAL A 358 -43.95 23.69 7.71
N ILE A 359 -43.64 22.82 8.68
CA ILE A 359 -43.87 23.10 10.10
C ILE A 359 -42.92 24.21 10.59
N ALA A 360 -41.64 24.17 10.20
CA ALA A 360 -40.65 25.18 10.55
C ALA A 360 -41.00 26.56 9.95
N GLU A 361 -41.44 26.62 8.69
CA GLU A 361 -41.90 27.85 8.04
C GLU A 361 -43.04 28.51 8.83
N ARG A 362 -44.05 27.72 9.22
CA ARG A 362 -45.25 28.25 9.90
C ARG A 362 -45.03 28.54 11.39
N ARG A 363 -44.16 27.78 12.08
CA ARG A 363 -43.98 27.90 13.55
C ARG A 363 -42.76 28.71 13.98
N LEU A 364 -41.66 28.66 13.24
CA LEU A 364 -40.39 29.29 13.63
C LEU A 364 -40.01 30.47 12.73
N LEU A 365 -40.26 30.36 11.43
CA LEU A 365 -39.77 31.33 10.44
C LEU A 365 -40.84 32.30 9.95
N LYS A 366 -41.95 32.42 10.70
CA LYS A 366 -43.07 33.27 10.34
C LYS A 366 -42.64 34.75 10.35
N PRO A 367 -42.71 35.47 9.21
CA PRO A 367 -42.40 36.89 9.18
C PRO A 367 -43.38 37.70 10.03
N ILE A 368 -42.89 38.72 10.73
CA ILE A 368 -43.71 39.57 11.61
C ILE A 368 -44.79 40.35 10.84
N ASN A 369 -44.54 40.68 9.57
CA ASN A 369 -45.47 41.38 8.68
C ASN A 369 -45.13 41.13 7.19
N ALA A 370 -45.97 41.66 6.29
CA ALA A 370 -45.79 41.51 4.84
C ALA A 370 -44.54 42.21 4.29
N ALA A 371 -44.07 43.30 4.91
CA ALA A 371 -42.84 43.99 4.50
C ALA A 371 -41.59 43.16 4.84
N ALA A 372 -41.55 42.57 6.05
CA ALA A 372 -40.49 41.67 6.47
C ALA A 372 -40.41 40.44 5.55
N LYS A 373 -41.55 39.90 5.12
CA LYS A 373 -41.59 38.81 4.12
C LYS A 373 -40.92 39.23 2.80
N ALA A 374 -41.22 40.43 2.30
CA ALA A 374 -40.62 40.93 1.06
C ALA A 374 -39.11 41.19 1.19
N GLU A 375 -38.64 41.69 2.34
CA GLU A 375 -37.21 41.85 2.61
C GLU A 375 -36.45 40.53 2.65
N ILE A 376 -37.01 39.52 3.33
CA ILE A 376 -36.47 38.15 3.36
C ILE A 376 -36.39 37.57 1.94
N ASP A 377 -37.47 37.69 1.16
CA ASP A 377 -37.54 37.16 -0.20
C ASP A 377 -36.50 37.82 -1.14
N ASN A 378 -36.34 39.14 -1.04
CA ASN A 378 -35.35 39.87 -1.83
C ASN A 378 -33.91 39.51 -1.43
N ALA A 379 -33.64 39.37 -0.13
CA ALA A 379 -32.32 39.00 0.36
C ALA A 379 -31.95 37.56 -0.03
N PHE A 380 -32.90 36.63 0.08
CA PHE A 380 -32.71 35.26 -0.38
C PHE A 380 -32.45 35.21 -1.90
N ALA A 381 -33.21 35.96 -2.71
CA ALA A 381 -32.99 36.02 -4.15
C ALA A 381 -31.61 36.57 -4.52
N ALA A 382 -31.11 37.58 -3.80
CA ALA A 382 -29.77 38.14 -4.00
C ALA A 382 -28.67 37.15 -3.60
N MET A 383 -28.83 36.47 -2.45
CA MET A 383 -27.92 35.44 -1.98
C MET A 383 -27.85 34.28 -2.99
N ASP A 384 -29.01 33.76 -3.39
CA ASP A 384 -29.13 32.60 -4.28
C ASP A 384 -28.60 32.89 -5.69
N ALA A 385 -28.78 34.11 -6.20
CA ALA A 385 -28.15 34.54 -7.46
C ALA A 385 -26.61 34.67 -7.38
N GLY A 386 -26.07 34.90 -6.18
CA GLY A 386 -24.63 34.98 -5.93
C GLY A 386 -23.96 33.63 -5.67
N LEU A 387 -24.74 32.57 -5.45
CA LEU A 387 -24.21 31.21 -5.26
C LEU A 387 -23.70 30.64 -6.58
N ARG A 388 -22.55 29.96 -6.53
CA ARG A 388 -22.09 29.11 -7.64
C ARG A 388 -22.98 27.87 -7.72
N SER A 389 -23.22 27.37 -8.93
CA SER A 389 -24.05 26.18 -9.18
C SER A 389 -23.64 24.98 -8.31
N GLU A 390 -22.33 24.71 -8.22
CA GLU A 390 -21.79 23.62 -7.39
C GLU A 390 -22.12 23.77 -5.90
N VAL A 391 -22.06 25.00 -5.35
CA VAL A 391 -22.39 25.27 -3.94
C VAL A 391 -23.89 25.14 -3.71
N GLN A 392 -24.69 25.60 -4.66
CA GLN A 392 -26.15 25.51 -4.63
C GLN A 392 -26.61 24.04 -4.63
N GLU A 393 -26.04 23.21 -5.50
CA GLU A 393 -26.32 21.76 -5.54
C GLU A 393 -26.00 21.07 -4.19
N ILE A 394 -24.86 21.41 -3.58
CA ILE A 394 -24.46 20.84 -2.28
C ILE A 394 -25.41 21.25 -1.15
N LEU A 395 -25.83 22.53 -1.11
CA LEU A 395 -26.74 23.03 -0.08
C LEU A 395 -28.18 22.52 -0.26
N LEU A 396 -28.63 22.35 -1.51
CA LEU A 396 -29.97 21.86 -1.84
C LEU A 396 -30.14 20.36 -1.60
N THR A 397 -29.07 19.55 -1.73
CA THR A 397 -29.12 18.07 -1.77
C THR A 397 -29.97 17.54 -2.94
N ASN A 398 -29.98 16.22 -3.16
CA ASN A 398 -30.79 15.65 -4.25
C ASN A 398 -32.31 15.74 -4.04
N GLN A 399 -32.77 15.98 -2.81
CA GLN A 399 -34.20 15.98 -2.46
C GLN A 399 -34.79 17.39 -2.29
N GLY A 400 -33.95 18.42 -2.15
CA GLY A 400 -34.40 19.79 -1.92
C GLY A 400 -34.53 20.57 -3.22
N ASP A 401 -35.57 21.40 -3.30
CA ASP A 401 -35.71 22.39 -4.36
C ASP A 401 -35.50 23.82 -3.82
N ARG A 402 -35.42 24.76 -4.75
CA ARG A 402 -35.19 26.18 -4.45
C ARG A 402 -36.32 26.77 -3.60
N GLU A 403 -37.56 26.34 -3.82
CA GLU A 403 -38.72 26.80 -3.04
C GLU A 403 -38.64 26.32 -1.58
N THR A 404 -38.23 25.07 -1.37
CA THR A 404 -37.98 24.49 -0.06
C THR A 404 -36.87 25.24 0.65
N PHE A 405 -35.75 25.55 -0.02
CA PHE A 405 -34.69 26.35 0.60
C PHE A 405 -35.19 27.75 0.98
N ARG A 406 -35.97 28.41 0.13
CA ARG A 406 -36.58 29.69 0.47
C ARG A 406 -37.45 29.59 1.73
N SER A 407 -38.31 28.56 1.82
CA SER A 407 -39.21 28.37 2.97
C SER A 407 -38.46 28.09 4.29
N LEU A 408 -37.25 27.55 4.19
CA LEU A 408 -36.39 27.18 5.31
C LEU A 408 -35.38 28.27 5.69
N TYR A 409 -35.21 29.30 4.87
CA TYR A 409 -34.24 30.37 5.10
C TYR A 409 -34.40 30.94 6.52
N PRO A 410 -33.33 30.97 7.36
CA PRO A 410 -31.90 30.90 7.03
C PRO A 410 -31.22 29.51 7.08
N PHE A 411 -31.99 28.43 7.20
CA PHE A 411 -31.46 27.06 7.21
C PHE A 411 -31.33 26.48 5.80
N SER A 412 -30.19 25.87 5.50
CA SER A 412 -30.03 25.13 4.24
C SER A 412 -30.69 23.74 4.32
N PRO A 413 -31.21 23.19 3.21
CA PRO A 413 -31.71 21.81 3.17
C PRO A 413 -30.69 20.79 3.67
N ALA A 414 -29.40 20.96 3.34
CA ALA A 414 -28.32 20.11 3.87
C ALA A 414 -28.20 20.14 5.41
N LEU A 415 -28.37 21.32 6.04
CA LEU A 415 -28.39 21.44 7.50
C LEU A 415 -29.60 20.73 8.09
N VAL A 416 -30.78 20.90 7.50
CA VAL A 416 -32.01 20.23 7.96
C VAL A 416 -31.91 18.71 7.80
N GLN A 417 -31.31 18.22 6.71
CA GLN A 417 -31.06 16.79 6.50
C GLN A 417 -30.14 16.22 7.60
N ALA A 418 -29.03 16.90 7.90
CA ALA A 418 -28.11 16.50 8.97
C ALA A 418 -28.79 16.52 10.35
N LEU A 419 -29.57 17.57 10.62
CA LEU A 419 -30.34 17.76 11.84
C LEU A 419 -31.36 16.64 12.07
N VAL A 420 -32.13 16.26 11.04
CA VAL A 420 -33.10 15.15 11.14
C VAL A 420 -32.36 13.85 11.49
N ALA A 421 -31.26 13.56 10.79
CA ALA A 421 -30.47 12.35 11.04
C ALA A 421 -29.89 12.33 12.47
N LEU A 422 -29.36 13.46 12.94
CA LEU A 422 -28.83 13.61 14.30
C LEU A 422 -29.91 13.56 15.37
N SER A 423 -31.07 14.19 15.15
CA SER A 423 -32.19 14.16 16.11
C SER A 423 -32.74 12.74 16.31
N SER A 424 -32.64 11.88 15.29
CA SER A 424 -32.99 10.47 15.42
C SER A 424 -32.02 9.67 16.32
N ALA A 425 -30.82 10.19 16.59
CA ALA A 425 -29.79 9.54 17.38
C ALA A 425 -29.70 10.02 18.85
N LEU A 426 -30.45 11.07 19.22
CA LEU A 426 -30.36 11.76 20.52
C LEU A 426 -31.64 11.64 21.34
N GLN A 427 -31.53 11.50 22.68
CA GLN A 427 -32.65 11.22 23.56
C GLN A 427 -33.79 12.27 23.54
N ARG A 428 -34.93 11.79 24.06
CA ARG A 428 -36.31 12.25 24.04
C ARG A 428 -36.65 13.74 24.20
N GLU A 429 -35.73 14.59 24.62
CA GLU A 429 -36.03 16.02 24.86
C GLU A 429 -35.69 16.93 23.67
N ARG A 430 -35.20 16.36 22.55
CA ARG A 430 -34.66 17.13 21.42
C ARG A 430 -35.42 16.85 20.12
N THR A 431 -36.38 17.72 19.81
CA THR A 431 -37.00 17.76 18.47
C THR A 431 -36.14 18.59 17.53
N ALA A 432 -36.15 18.25 16.23
CA ALA A 432 -35.50 19.02 15.19
C ALA A 432 -35.86 20.54 15.27
N LEU A 433 -37.13 20.86 15.53
CA LEU A 433 -37.62 22.23 15.73
C LEU A 433 -36.96 22.93 16.92
N LYS A 434 -36.79 22.25 18.05
CA LYS A 434 -36.11 22.82 19.23
C LYS A 434 -34.66 23.16 18.92
N VAL A 435 -33.94 22.28 18.23
CA VAL A 435 -32.55 22.51 17.83
C VAL A 435 -32.44 23.65 16.83
N MET A 436 -33.36 23.75 15.86
CA MET A 436 -33.45 24.90 14.95
C MET A 436 -33.66 26.20 15.74
N LEU A 437 -34.56 26.21 16.73
CA LEU A 437 -34.78 27.39 17.57
C LEU A 437 -33.52 27.74 18.38
N MET A 438 -32.83 26.77 18.96
CA MET A 438 -31.56 27.00 19.67
C MET A 438 -30.51 27.63 18.75
N LEU A 439 -30.37 27.15 17.51
CA LEU A 439 -29.47 27.77 16.52
C LEU A 439 -29.84 29.24 16.22
N LEU A 440 -31.13 29.57 16.12
CA LEU A 440 -31.60 30.95 15.93
C LEU A 440 -31.31 31.82 17.15
N VAL A 441 -31.45 31.27 18.36
CA VAL A 441 -31.13 31.96 19.62
C VAL A 441 -29.63 32.21 19.74
N ASP A 442 -28.79 31.21 19.47
CA ASP A 442 -27.33 31.32 19.53
C ASP A 442 -26.79 32.33 18.50
N GLN A 443 -27.44 32.43 17.34
CA GLN A 443 -27.09 33.36 16.27
C GLN A 443 -27.91 34.65 16.28
N ARG A 444 -28.71 34.90 17.33
CA ARG A 444 -29.66 36.02 17.38
C ARG A 444 -28.98 37.38 17.16
N GLU A 445 -27.77 37.54 17.70
CA GLU A 445 -26.99 38.78 17.64
C GLU A 445 -25.97 38.83 16.48
N THR A 446 -25.83 37.75 15.71
CA THR A 446 -24.77 37.59 14.69
C THR A 446 -25.29 37.31 13.27
N LEU A 447 -26.52 36.81 13.13
CA LEU A 447 -27.07 36.40 11.83
C LEU A 447 -27.61 37.58 11.02
N GLU A 448 -26.80 38.02 10.07
CA GLU A 448 -27.15 39.05 9.10
C GLU A 448 -28.12 38.54 8.01
N LEU A 449 -29.01 39.41 7.56
CA LEU A 449 -29.89 39.14 6.43
C LEU A 449 -29.08 38.88 5.14
N GLY A 450 -29.39 37.79 4.44
CA GLY A 450 -28.62 37.23 3.33
C GLY A 450 -27.59 36.17 3.75
N GLY A 451 -27.35 35.96 5.05
CA GLY A 451 -26.52 34.88 5.56
C GLY A 451 -27.29 33.56 5.72
N CYS A 452 -26.57 32.44 5.66
CA CYS A 452 -27.06 31.12 6.05
C CYS A 452 -26.32 30.60 7.28
N ILE A 453 -27.01 29.79 8.07
CA ILE A 453 -26.39 29.15 9.25
C ILE A 453 -25.45 28.03 8.78
N PRO A 454 -24.15 28.08 9.16
CA PRO A 454 -23.19 27.02 8.84
C PRO A 454 -23.56 25.69 9.50
N VAL A 455 -23.36 24.57 8.80
CA VAL A 455 -23.64 23.23 9.34
C VAL A 455 -22.81 22.93 10.58
N GLY A 456 -21.59 23.47 10.69
CA GLY A 456 -20.73 23.27 11.86
C GLY A 456 -21.33 23.78 13.18
N ASP A 457 -22.22 24.77 13.15
CA ASP A 457 -22.85 25.33 14.36
C ASP A 457 -23.80 24.31 15.03
N LEU A 458 -24.25 23.29 14.28
CA LEU A 458 -25.07 22.21 14.81
C LEU A 458 -24.35 21.39 15.89
N TYR A 459 -23.00 21.31 15.85
CA TYR A 459 -22.23 20.53 16.81
C TYR A 459 -22.37 21.05 18.24
N ASP A 460 -22.41 22.37 18.45
CA ASP A 460 -22.48 22.98 19.78
C ASP A 460 -23.81 22.71 20.49
N VAL A 461 -24.90 22.81 19.73
CA VAL A 461 -26.25 22.52 20.22
C VAL A 461 -26.37 21.05 20.60
N ILE A 462 -25.71 20.18 19.83
CA ILE A 462 -25.71 18.75 20.12
C ILE A 462 -24.83 18.43 21.34
N ALA A 463 -23.60 18.92 21.40
CA ALA A 463 -22.63 18.59 22.44
C ALA A 463 -23.03 19.08 23.86
N SER A 464 -23.84 20.13 23.97
CA SER A 464 -24.14 20.80 25.25
C SER A 464 -25.07 20.02 26.21
N GLU A 465 -25.98 19.17 25.72
CA GLU A 465 -26.93 18.42 26.58
C GLU A 465 -27.38 17.06 26.00
N ALA A 466 -26.61 16.46 25.09
CA ALA A 466 -26.98 15.18 24.46
C ALA A 466 -26.63 13.96 25.33
N GLU A 467 -27.63 13.17 25.73
CA GLU A 467 -27.45 11.75 26.08
C GLU A 467 -27.86 10.88 24.87
N PRO A 468 -26.94 10.07 24.29
CA PRO A 468 -27.27 9.19 23.15
C PRO A 468 -28.13 7.98 23.55
N PHE A 469 -28.98 7.50 22.63
CA PHE A 469 -29.89 6.37 22.88
C PHE A 469 -29.21 5.02 23.12
N SER A 470 -27.97 4.83 22.62
CA SER A 470 -27.24 3.56 22.75
C SER A 470 -25.84 3.78 23.32
N GLU A 471 -25.34 2.76 24.03
CA GLU A 471 -23.99 2.78 24.62
C GLU A 471 -22.90 2.94 23.54
N VAL A 472 -23.11 2.38 22.35
CA VAL A 472 -22.21 2.53 21.19
C VAL A 472 -22.19 3.97 20.68
N MET A 473 -23.35 4.59 20.47
CA MET A 473 -23.41 6.00 20.05
C MET A 473 -22.85 6.93 21.12
N ARG A 474 -23.07 6.60 22.40
CA ARG A 474 -22.45 7.30 23.53
C ARG A 474 -20.92 7.28 23.44
N MET A 475 -20.32 6.10 23.21
CA MET A 475 -18.88 5.99 22.99
C MET A 475 -18.41 6.81 21.79
N HIS A 476 -19.12 6.80 20.65
CA HIS A 476 -18.74 7.61 19.48
C HIS A 476 -18.81 9.12 19.76
N PHE A 477 -19.84 9.59 20.47
CA PHE A 477 -19.96 10.98 20.90
C PHE A 477 -18.89 11.38 21.91
N ASP A 478 -18.59 10.53 22.89
CA ASP A 478 -17.54 10.76 23.88
C ASP A 478 -16.16 10.82 23.21
N ASN A 479 -15.89 9.94 22.23
CA ASN A 479 -14.67 9.97 21.43
C ASN A 479 -14.56 11.25 20.59
N ALA A 480 -15.65 11.69 19.96
CA ALA A 480 -15.68 12.95 19.21
C ALA A 480 -15.44 14.15 20.12
N ARG A 481 -16.03 14.16 21.32
CA ARG A 481 -15.84 15.20 22.32
C ARG A 481 -14.40 15.22 22.84
N HIS A 482 -13.84 14.07 23.16
CA HIS A 482 -12.43 13.97 23.58
C HIS A 482 -11.48 14.44 22.48
N LEU A 483 -11.69 14.04 21.23
CA LEU A 483 -10.90 14.52 20.10
C LEU A 483 -11.01 16.05 19.95
N PHE A 484 -12.22 16.60 20.09
CA PHE A 484 -12.46 18.03 20.01
C PHE A 484 -11.75 18.81 21.11
N GLU A 485 -12.01 18.46 22.38
CA GLU A 485 -11.50 19.19 23.55
C GLU A 485 -9.99 18.99 23.75
N ARG A 486 -9.45 17.78 23.54
CA ARG A 486 -8.05 17.47 23.88
C ARG A 486 -7.06 17.71 22.74
N LYS A 487 -7.49 17.62 21.47
CA LYS A 487 -6.57 17.75 20.32
C LYS A 487 -6.92 18.92 19.42
N LEU A 488 -8.17 19.05 19.01
CA LEU A 488 -8.58 20.04 17.99
C LEU A 488 -8.66 21.47 18.55
N VAL A 489 -9.15 21.65 19.78
CA VAL A 489 -9.15 22.96 20.44
C VAL A 489 -7.72 23.48 20.67
N PRO A 490 -6.81 22.74 21.34
CA PRO A 490 -5.42 23.21 21.53
C PRO A 490 -4.70 23.51 20.21
N LEU A 491 -4.99 22.75 19.15
CA LEU A 491 -4.47 23.02 17.81
C LEU A 491 -4.90 24.40 17.29
N LEU A 492 -6.18 24.76 17.44
CA LEU A 492 -6.69 26.06 17.02
C LEU A 492 -6.16 27.19 17.92
N GLU A 493 -6.00 26.94 19.21
CA GLU A 493 -5.45 27.92 20.15
C GLU A 493 -4.02 28.31 19.80
N GLU A 494 -3.18 27.32 19.44
CA GLU A 494 -1.80 27.57 18.98
C GLU A 494 -1.78 28.28 17.62
N GLU A 495 -2.66 27.89 16.69
CA GLU A 495 -2.70 28.47 15.35
C GLU A 495 -3.09 29.95 15.35
N HIS A 496 -4.06 30.33 16.18
CA HIS A 496 -4.57 31.70 16.28
C HIS A 496 -3.91 32.50 17.41
N ASN A 497 -3.07 31.87 18.23
CA ASN A 497 -2.50 32.45 19.45
C ASN A 497 -3.56 33.08 20.37
N LEU A 498 -4.71 32.39 20.51
CA LEU A 498 -5.91 32.83 21.22
C LEU A 498 -6.58 31.64 21.90
N LYS A 499 -6.90 31.74 23.20
CA LYS A 499 -7.59 30.67 23.91
C LYS A 499 -9.10 30.69 23.69
N LEU A 500 -9.74 29.52 23.75
CA LEU A 500 -11.20 29.37 23.58
C LEU A 500 -11.98 30.23 24.59
N ASP A 501 -11.55 30.24 25.86
CA ASP A 501 -12.21 31.01 26.93
C ASP A 501 -12.14 32.53 26.70
N GLN A 502 -11.10 33.01 26.03
CA GLN A 502 -10.89 34.44 25.75
C GLN A 502 -11.77 34.94 24.60
N LEU A 503 -12.35 34.06 23.78
CA LEU A 503 -13.17 34.46 22.63
C LEU A 503 -14.45 35.20 23.04
N LEU A 504 -15.04 34.85 24.18
CA LEU A 504 -16.26 35.48 24.69
C LEU A 504 -16.02 36.93 25.15
N GLU A 505 -14.79 37.26 25.56
CA GLU A 505 -14.38 38.60 25.99
C GLU A 505 -14.12 39.55 24.83
N LEU A 506 -13.79 39.02 23.64
CA LEU A 506 -13.55 39.81 22.44
C LEU A 506 -14.87 40.29 21.80
N PRO A 507 -14.93 41.49 21.21
CA PRO A 507 -16.09 41.92 20.43
C PRO A 507 -16.44 40.93 19.31
N VAL A 508 -17.73 40.74 19.00
CA VAL A 508 -18.22 39.83 17.94
C VAL A 508 -17.58 40.13 16.57
N ASN A 509 -17.26 41.40 16.31
CA ASN A 509 -16.65 41.86 15.07
C ASN A 509 -15.11 41.82 15.08
N ASP A 510 -14.47 41.27 16.12
CA ASP A 510 -13.02 41.13 16.14
C ASP A 510 -12.55 40.17 15.02
N PRO A 511 -11.54 40.53 14.20
CA PRO A 511 -11.04 39.67 13.12
C PRO A 511 -10.47 38.33 13.62
N GLY A 512 -9.79 38.32 14.76
CA GLY A 512 -9.22 37.12 15.37
C GLY A 512 -10.31 36.18 15.88
N ARG A 513 -11.31 36.72 16.60
CA ARG A 513 -12.49 35.95 17.03
C ARG A 513 -13.21 35.29 15.85
N ARG A 514 -13.41 36.04 14.76
CA ARG A 514 -14.06 35.55 13.53
C ARG A 514 -13.24 34.46 12.85
N ALA A 515 -11.92 34.65 12.69
CA ALA A 515 -11.04 33.65 12.08
C ALA A 515 -11.04 32.33 12.87
N PHE A 516 -10.90 32.39 14.20
CA PHE A 516 -10.95 31.22 15.07
C PHE A 516 -12.29 30.47 14.94
N THR A 517 -13.41 31.22 15.02
CA THR A 517 -14.75 30.61 14.98
C THR A 517 -15.03 29.96 13.62
N ASN A 518 -14.56 30.56 12.53
CA ASN A 518 -14.72 29.99 11.19
C ASN A 518 -13.93 28.70 11.01
N ASP A 519 -12.70 28.62 11.53
CA ASP A 519 -11.92 27.38 11.49
C ASP A 519 -12.53 26.30 12.39
N MET A 520 -13.02 26.69 13.56
CA MET A 520 -13.75 25.80 14.45
C MET A 520 -15.01 25.21 13.80
N ARG A 521 -15.75 25.98 12.98
CA ARG A 521 -16.91 25.48 12.23
C ARG A 521 -16.56 24.40 11.22
N LEU A 522 -15.42 24.51 10.54
CA LEU A 522 -14.93 23.49 9.62
C LEU A 522 -14.64 22.18 10.35
N ILE A 523 -13.94 22.29 11.49
CA ILE A 523 -13.66 21.13 12.36
C ILE A 523 -14.95 20.50 12.89
N LYS A 524 -15.90 21.30 13.36
CA LYS A 524 -17.21 20.81 13.83
C LYS A 524 -17.99 20.10 12.73
N THR A 525 -17.95 20.59 11.50
CA THR A 525 -18.57 19.91 10.35
C THR A 525 -17.92 18.56 10.08
N LEU A 526 -16.59 18.47 10.17
CA LEU A 526 -15.88 17.20 10.07
C LEU A 526 -16.27 16.22 11.19
N LEU A 527 -16.43 16.70 12.42
CA LEU A 527 -16.90 15.88 13.55
C LEU A 527 -18.34 15.38 13.32
N LEU A 528 -19.24 16.25 12.85
CA LEU A 528 -20.60 15.86 12.49
C LEU A 528 -20.62 14.79 11.39
N SER A 529 -19.73 14.91 10.39
CA SER A 529 -19.60 13.90 9.33
C SER A 529 -19.15 12.53 9.85
N ALA A 530 -18.36 12.49 10.92
CA ALA A 530 -17.93 11.26 11.56
C ALA A 530 -18.99 10.66 12.50
N LEU A 531 -19.85 11.50 13.08
CA LEU A 531 -20.96 11.07 13.93
C LEU A 531 -22.12 10.47 13.12
N VAL A 532 -22.41 11.02 11.93
CA VAL A 532 -23.49 10.52 11.06
C VAL A 532 -23.03 10.40 9.60
N PRO A 533 -22.18 9.41 9.29
CA PRO A 533 -21.58 9.26 7.96
C PRO A 533 -22.60 8.90 6.87
N GLU A 534 -23.79 8.44 7.25
CA GLU A 534 -24.84 8.04 6.29
C GLU A 534 -25.60 9.23 5.67
N VAL A 535 -25.42 10.45 6.18
CA VAL A 535 -26.07 11.63 5.60
C VAL A 535 -25.41 11.99 4.29
N GLU A 536 -26.22 12.19 3.25
CA GLU A 536 -25.79 12.51 1.89
C GLU A 536 -24.81 13.69 1.83
N CYS A 537 -25.08 14.78 2.56
CA CYS A 537 -24.23 15.96 2.58
C CYS A 537 -22.82 15.69 3.17
N PHE A 538 -22.66 14.64 3.99
CA PHE A 538 -21.40 14.22 4.58
C PHE A 538 -20.68 13.11 3.80
N LYS A 539 -21.35 12.43 2.85
CA LYS A 539 -20.71 11.41 2.01
C LYS A 539 -19.66 12.03 1.10
N GLN A 540 -18.46 11.42 1.10
CA GLN A 540 -17.31 11.86 0.30
C GLN A 540 -17.03 13.36 0.47
N LEU A 541 -16.80 13.78 1.71
CA LEU A 541 -16.61 15.17 2.06
C LEU A 541 -15.29 15.71 1.50
N THR A 542 -15.36 16.48 0.41
CA THR A 542 -14.21 17.15 -0.21
C THR A 542 -14.05 18.57 0.34
N ALA A 543 -12.92 19.23 0.05
CA ALA A 543 -12.71 20.63 0.45
C ALA A 543 -13.78 21.58 -0.12
N ASN A 544 -14.28 21.31 -1.34
CA ASN A 544 -15.42 22.04 -1.93
C ASN A 544 -16.69 21.87 -1.08
N LYS A 545 -17.05 20.62 -0.74
CA LYS A 545 -18.23 20.34 0.10
C LYS A 545 -18.11 20.95 1.49
N LEU A 546 -16.95 20.83 2.13
CA LEU A 546 -16.72 21.38 3.46
C LEU A 546 -16.84 22.92 3.48
N ALA A 547 -16.35 23.59 2.43
CA ALA A 547 -16.53 25.04 2.26
C ALA A 547 -18.00 25.42 2.01
N ALA A 548 -18.72 24.65 1.18
CA ALA A 548 -20.13 24.89 0.86
C ALA A 548 -21.04 24.72 2.08
N LEU A 549 -20.87 23.66 2.88
CA LEU A 549 -21.65 23.43 4.10
C LEU A 549 -21.43 24.50 5.18
N ASN A 550 -20.32 25.23 5.10
CA ASN A 550 -20.00 26.36 5.97
C ASN A 550 -20.00 27.68 5.19
N HIS A 551 -20.93 27.82 4.25
CA HIS A 551 -21.00 29.00 3.39
C HIS A 551 -21.01 30.31 4.21
N GLY A 552 -20.29 31.32 3.71
CA GLY A 552 -20.16 32.62 4.37
C GLY A 552 -19.06 32.71 5.45
N THR A 553 -18.45 31.60 5.87
CA THR A 553 -17.39 31.60 6.89
C THR A 553 -16.00 31.88 6.33
N ILE A 554 -15.68 31.39 5.12
CA ILE A 554 -14.34 31.53 4.53
C ILE A 554 -14.35 32.66 3.50
N LYS A 555 -13.62 33.73 3.78
CA LYS A 555 -13.39 34.82 2.83
C LYS A 555 -12.03 34.64 2.17
N SER A 556 -12.03 34.16 0.92
CA SER A 556 -10.85 34.19 0.07
C SER A 556 -10.74 35.55 -0.62
N PRO A 557 -9.54 36.18 -0.69
CA PRO A 557 -9.35 37.43 -1.44
C PRO A 557 -9.58 37.26 -2.94
N ILE A 558 -9.53 36.01 -3.44
CA ILE A 558 -9.87 35.65 -4.82
C ILE A 558 -11.10 34.73 -4.78
N PRO A 559 -12.25 35.15 -5.35
CA PRO A 559 -13.43 34.31 -5.48
C PRO A 559 -13.08 32.98 -6.16
N GLY A 560 -13.48 31.85 -5.58
CA GLY A 560 -13.23 30.52 -6.15
C GLY A 560 -12.06 29.74 -5.55
N ARG A 561 -11.23 30.37 -4.70
CA ARG A 561 -10.11 29.69 -3.99
C ARG A 561 -10.42 29.25 -2.56
N GLU A 562 -11.67 29.31 -2.14
CA GLU A 562 -12.10 28.94 -0.79
C GLU A 562 -11.76 27.46 -0.51
N ALA A 563 -12.02 26.57 -1.46
CA ALA A 563 -11.72 25.16 -1.32
C ALA A 563 -10.22 24.85 -1.25
N GLN A 564 -9.38 25.58 -1.99
CA GLN A 564 -7.92 25.46 -1.86
C GLN A 564 -7.46 25.89 -0.46
N THR A 565 -8.05 26.97 0.07
CA THR A 565 -7.76 27.46 1.43
C THR A 565 -8.18 26.42 2.47
N VAL A 566 -9.39 25.84 2.35
CA VAL A 566 -9.85 24.74 3.22
C VAL A 566 -8.91 23.55 3.16
N LEU A 567 -8.53 23.12 1.96
CA LEU A 567 -7.64 21.97 1.79
C LEU A 567 -6.26 22.21 2.43
N GLN A 568 -5.70 23.41 2.29
CA GLN A 568 -4.45 23.79 2.94
C GLN A 568 -4.57 23.74 4.48
N LYS A 569 -5.66 24.27 5.05
CA LYS A 569 -5.95 24.19 6.48
C LYS A 569 -6.08 22.74 6.95
N CYS A 570 -6.88 21.93 6.27
CA CYS A 570 -7.06 20.52 6.61
C CYS A 570 -5.75 19.73 6.52
N ARG A 571 -4.89 19.95 5.51
CA ARG A 571 -3.57 19.32 5.41
C ARG A 571 -2.66 19.71 6.57
N LYS A 572 -2.66 21.00 6.96
CA LYS A 572 -1.91 21.49 8.11
C LYS A 572 -2.39 20.83 9.41
N TRP A 573 -3.72 20.71 9.60
CA TRP A 573 -4.31 20.06 10.78
C TRP A 573 -4.04 18.56 10.81
N ALA A 574 -4.17 17.87 9.67
CA ALA A 574 -3.90 16.43 9.54
C ALA A 574 -2.45 16.08 9.91
N GLY A 575 -1.49 16.93 9.55
CA GLY A 575 -0.08 16.73 9.95
C GLY A 575 0.16 16.79 11.47
N ARG A 576 -0.79 17.28 12.27
CA ARG A 576 -0.69 17.33 13.74
C ARG A 576 -1.65 16.37 14.43
N VAL A 577 -2.83 16.13 13.85
CA VAL A 577 -3.89 15.28 14.39
C VAL A 577 -4.13 14.12 13.41
N GLY A 578 -3.59 12.95 13.72
CA GLY A 578 -3.63 11.76 12.85
C GLY A 578 -5.02 11.17 12.61
N GLU A 579 -6.00 11.56 13.42
CA GLU A 579 -7.42 11.21 13.23
C GLU A 579 -8.03 11.91 12.00
N ILE A 580 -7.44 13.00 11.50
CA ILE A 580 -7.86 13.64 10.25
C ILE A 580 -7.17 12.96 9.07
N LYS A 581 -7.97 12.29 8.23
CA LYS A 581 -7.51 11.61 7.02
C LYS A 581 -7.82 12.42 5.78
N ILE A 582 -6.88 12.43 4.85
CA ILE A 582 -7.00 13.06 3.54
C ILE A 582 -6.56 12.02 2.51
N SER A 583 -7.41 11.72 1.51
CA SER A 583 -7.04 10.79 0.44
C SER A 583 -6.05 11.43 -0.55
N ASP A 584 -5.32 10.60 -1.31
CA ASP A 584 -4.30 11.04 -2.28
C ASP A 584 -4.88 11.36 -3.67
N ASP A 585 -6.20 11.54 -3.78
CA ASP A 585 -6.89 11.80 -5.05
C ASP A 585 -6.75 13.28 -5.50
N SER A 586 -7.02 13.54 -6.79
CA SER A 586 -7.07 14.90 -7.34
C SER A 586 -8.11 15.79 -6.65
N ASN A 587 -9.20 15.19 -6.15
CA ASN A 587 -10.17 15.82 -5.28
C ASN A 587 -10.25 15.04 -3.95
N PRO A 588 -9.38 15.38 -2.98
CA PRO A 588 -9.16 14.54 -1.81
C PRO A 588 -10.38 14.54 -0.88
N VAL A 589 -10.74 13.35 -0.39
CA VAL A 589 -11.78 13.17 0.62
C VAL A 589 -11.15 13.41 1.99
N ILE A 590 -11.81 14.24 2.80
CA ILE A 590 -11.41 14.62 4.15
C ILE A 590 -12.35 13.94 5.13
N ALA A 591 -11.81 13.12 6.04
CA ALA A 591 -12.61 12.37 7.01
C ALA A 591 -11.96 12.41 8.41
N ILE A 592 -12.77 12.35 9.46
CA ILE A 592 -12.30 12.11 10.83
C ILE A 592 -12.54 10.66 11.20
N GLN A 593 -11.50 9.97 11.66
CA GLN A 593 -11.63 8.66 12.29
C GLN A 593 -11.76 8.83 13.80
N LEU A 594 -12.98 8.66 14.30
CA LEU A 594 -13.23 8.61 15.74
C LEU A 594 -12.69 7.29 16.30
N SER A 595 -11.64 7.36 17.13
CA SER A 595 -11.08 6.21 17.83
C SER A 595 -11.16 6.46 19.34
N GLY A 596 -11.53 5.43 20.11
CA GLY A 596 -11.45 5.45 21.56
C GLY A 596 -10.05 5.10 22.08
N VAL A 597 -9.08 4.96 21.19
CA VAL A 597 -7.76 4.43 21.54
C VAL A 597 -6.78 5.54 21.85
N ASP A 598 -6.28 5.53 23.10
CA ASP A 598 -5.31 6.51 23.60
C ASP A 598 -3.90 6.22 23.06
N THR A 599 -3.63 6.71 21.85
CA THR A 599 -2.31 6.66 21.22
C THR A 599 -1.26 7.53 21.91
N GLU A 600 -1.68 8.53 22.70
CA GLU A 600 -0.80 9.47 23.38
C GLU A 600 -0.09 8.80 24.55
N SER A 601 -0.81 7.97 25.31
CA SER A 601 -0.23 7.13 26.37
C SER A 601 0.90 6.20 25.86
N ILE A 602 0.77 5.67 24.63
CA ILE A 602 1.79 4.83 23.99
C ILE A 602 3.05 5.67 23.70
N LEU A 603 2.88 6.87 23.16
CA LEU A 603 3.99 7.78 22.85
C LEU A 603 4.67 8.31 24.11
N GLU A 604 3.92 8.64 25.16
CA GLU A 604 4.48 9.08 26.43
C GLU A 604 5.34 8.01 27.10
N GLN A 605 4.90 6.74 27.10
CA GLN A 605 5.69 5.62 27.62
C GLN A 605 6.99 5.41 26.83
N ALA A 606 6.95 5.63 25.52
CA ALA A 606 8.09 5.46 24.64
C ALA A 606 9.01 6.70 24.59
N LYS A 607 8.62 7.83 25.20
CA LYS A 607 9.34 9.11 25.15
C LYS A 607 10.79 9.03 25.66
N ILE A 608 11.10 8.08 26.54
CA ILE A 608 12.48 7.83 27.01
C ILE A 608 13.44 7.43 25.86
N HIS A 609 12.92 6.95 24.74
CA HIS A 609 13.70 6.59 23.56
C HIS A 609 14.02 7.79 22.66
N ASP A 610 13.40 8.95 22.88
CA ASP A 610 13.82 10.20 22.27
C ASP A 610 15.08 10.73 22.96
N ASN A 611 16.24 10.43 22.39
CA ASN A 611 17.55 10.92 22.84
C ASN A 611 18.41 11.35 21.66
N ASP A 612 19.49 12.09 21.95
CA ASP A 612 20.36 12.69 20.93
C ASP A 612 20.92 11.65 19.94
N GLY A 613 21.39 10.50 20.42
CA GLY A 613 21.90 9.43 19.56
C GLY A 613 20.83 8.87 18.61
N ALA A 614 19.60 8.69 19.09
CA ALA A 614 18.48 8.23 18.28
C ALA A 614 18.04 9.27 17.23
N ARG A 615 18.05 10.56 17.59
CA ARG A 615 17.79 11.67 16.65
C ARG A 615 18.87 11.74 15.56
N ARG A 616 20.15 11.71 15.93
CA ARG A 616 21.28 11.72 14.99
C ARG A 616 21.20 10.56 14.00
N LYS A 617 20.91 9.35 14.51
CA LYS A 617 20.71 8.17 13.67
C LYS A 617 19.56 8.34 12.68
N LEU A 618 18.40 8.84 13.13
CA LEU A 618 17.26 9.02 12.25
C LEU A 618 17.53 10.04 11.13
N ILE A 619 18.21 11.14 11.43
CA ILE A 619 18.63 12.11 10.41
C ILE A 619 19.61 11.47 9.43
N LYS A 620 20.61 10.71 9.91
CA LYS A 620 21.55 9.96 9.06
C LYS A 620 20.78 9.05 8.10
N ASP A 621 19.86 8.24 8.61
CA ASP A 621 19.06 7.31 7.82
C ASP A 621 18.24 8.04 6.74
N LEU A 622 17.60 9.18 7.10
CA LEU A 622 16.80 9.98 6.17
C LEU A 622 17.64 10.67 5.09
N LEU A 623 18.83 11.19 5.44
CA LEU A 623 19.73 11.83 4.48
C LEU A 623 20.35 10.81 3.54
N PHE A 624 20.78 9.66 4.04
CA PHE A 624 21.38 8.62 3.20
C PHE A 624 20.35 7.99 2.27
N GLU A 625 19.12 7.78 2.74
CA GLU A 625 17.99 7.41 1.87
C GLU A 625 17.78 8.47 0.78
N ALA A 626 17.79 9.76 1.14
CA ALA A 626 17.62 10.85 0.19
C ALA A 626 18.77 10.93 -0.84
N PHE A 627 20.02 10.72 -0.43
CA PHE A 627 21.18 10.69 -1.30
C PHE A 627 21.32 9.40 -2.11
N SER A 628 20.52 8.36 -1.79
CA SER A 628 20.68 7.00 -2.32
C SER A 628 22.04 6.36 -1.96
N VAL A 629 22.55 6.69 -0.77
CA VAL A 629 23.78 6.12 -0.18
C VAL A 629 23.42 4.87 0.64
N GLN A 630 24.13 3.77 0.44
CA GLN A 630 23.92 2.54 1.20
C GLN A 630 24.78 2.58 2.48
N ASP A 631 24.15 2.37 3.64
CA ASP A 631 24.82 2.35 4.93
C ASP A 631 25.18 0.92 5.35
N ASP A 632 26.44 0.53 5.15
CA ASP A 632 26.98 -0.76 5.59
C ASP A 632 27.50 -0.74 7.05
N ASN A 633 27.10 0.26 7.85
CA ASN A 633 27.60 0.54 9.21
C ASN A 633 29.12 0.75 9.29
N GLN A 634 29.75 1.20 8.20
CA GLN A 634 31.15 1.59 8.19
C GLN A 634 31.30 3.07 8.59
N LEU A 635 32.45 3.42 9.18
CA LEU A 635 32.78 4.80 9.54
C LEU A 635 32.99 5.70 8.30
N PHE A 636 33.41 5.09 7.19
CA PHE A 636 33.62 5.74 5.90
C PHE A 636 32.81 4.96 4.88
N ILE A 637 31.93 5.65 4.14
CA ILE A 637 31.06 5.01 3.16
C ILE A 637 31.53 5.43 1.78
N GLU A 638 32.06 4.47 1.03
CA GLU A 638 32.39 4.64 -0.37
C GLU A 638 31.10 4.54 -1.20
N HIS A 639 30.66 5.66 -1.78
CA HIS A 639 29.48 5.73 -2.63
C HIS A 639 29.87 5.72 -4.11
N PRO A 640 29.60 4.63 -4.86
CA PRO A 640 29.83 4.61 -6.29
C PRO A 640 28.71 5.35 -7.03
N PHE A 641 29.09 6.20 -7.98
CA PHE A 641 28.15 6.92 -8.84
C PHE A 641 28.67 7.05 -10.27
N ALA A 642 27.78 7.37 -11.21
CA ALA A 642 28.14 7.58 -12.61
C ALA A 642 28.31 9.08 -12.88
N TRP A 643 29.48 9.47 -13.42
CA TRP A 643 29.78 10.83 -13.83
C TRP A 643 30.27 10.84 -15.28
N ARG A 644 29.56 11.57 -16.14
CA ARG A 644 29.84 11.68 -17.58
C ARG A 644 30.03 10.32 -18.30
N GLY A 645 29.36 9.28 -17.82
CA GLY A 645 29.47 7.89 -18.32
C GLY A 645 30.63 7.06 -17.75
N THR A 646 31.41 7.61 -16.81
CA THR A 646 32.43 6.88 -16.05
C THR A 646 31.97 6.60 -14.63
N ARG A 647 32.41 5.47 -14.04
CA ARG A 647 32.15 5.18 -12.62
C ARG A 647 33.16 5.92 -11.75
N ARG A 648 32.66 6.57 -10.71
CA ARG A 648 33.43 7.31 -9.71
C ARG A 648 33.02 6.87 -8.32
N THR A 649 33.89 7.11 -7.36
CA THR A 649 33.61 6.88 -5.95
C THR A 649 33.74 8.21 -5.22
N VAL A 650 32.92 8.40 -4.21
CA VAL A 650 33.04 9.51 -3.26
C VAL A 650 32.95 8.94 -1.84
N GLU A 651 33.81 9.42 -0.94
CA GLU A 651 33.72 9.10 0.48
C GLU A 651 32.65 9.99 1.12
N VAL A 652 31.61 9.40 1.70
CA VAL A 652 30.57 10.13 2.44
C VAL A 652 30.70 9.83 3.93
N MET A 653 30.75 10.87 4.74
CA MET A 653 30.86 10.75 6.20
C MET A 653 29.83 11.67 6.88
N PHE A 654 29.02 11.09 7.77
CA PHE A 654 28.04 11.81 8.57
C PHE A 654 28.61 12.07 9.97
N GLN A 655 28.94 13.33 10.29
CA GLN A 655 29.64 13.71 11.51
C GLN A 655 29.38 15.18 11.87
N ASN A 656 29.30 15.48 13.17
CA ASN A 656 29.24 16.85 13.66
C ASN A 656 30.61 17.53 13.43
N ILE A 657 30.63 18.59 12.61
CA ILE A 657 31.89 19.23 12.21
C ILE A 657 32.54 19.94 13.38
N ARG A 658 31.78 20.61 14.24
CA ARG A 658 32.29 21.23 15.48
C ARG A 658 32.93 20.21 16.45
N GLU A 659 32.54 18.94 16.44
CA GLU A 659 33.13 17.87 17.27
C GLU A 659 34.46 17.32 16.74
N ILE A 660 34.88 17.67 15.51
CA ILE A 660 36.10 17.14 14.90
C ILE A 660 37.34 17.74 15.59
N SER A 661 38.01 16.95 16.42
CA SER A 661 39.25 17.33 17.12
C SER A 661 40.51 16.87 16.38
N ASP A 662 40.43 15.79 15.61
CA ASP A 662 41.50 15.31 14.75
C ASP A 662 41.28 15.80 13.31
N PHE A 663 42.10 16.75 12.88
CA PHE A 663 42.01 17.37 11.56
C PHE A 663 42.28 16.43 10.39
N THR A 664 42.89 15.27 10.61
CA THR A 664 43.00 14.24 9.57
C THR A 664 41.63 13.72 9.11
N THR A 665 40.57 13.94 9.90
CA THR A 665 39.19 13.63 9.51
C THR A 665 38.73 14.47 8.32
N PHE A 666 39.24 15.69 8.14
CA PHE A 666 38.94 16.53 6.98
C PHE A 666 39.67 16.08 5.73
N GLU A 667 40.78 15.36 5.86
CA GLU A 667 41.61 14.96 4.72
C GLU A 667 40.95 13.81 3.94
N ALA A 668 40.88 13.99 2.62
CA ALA A 668 40.42 12.98 1.68
C ALA A 668 41.50 11.92 1.43
N ARG A 669 41.10 10.72 1.04
CA ARG A 669 42.02 9.60 0.78
C ARG A 669 42.26 9.44 -0.71
N GLY A 670 43.51 9.55 -1.13
CA GLY A 670 43.86 9.41 -2.55
C GLY A 670 43.32 10.57 -3.38
N ASP A 671 42.80 10.25 -4.57
CA ASP A 671 42.28 11.23 -5.53
C ASP A 671 40.74 11.32 -5.55
N ASP A 672 40.06 10.61 -4.64
CA ASP A 672 38.60 10.61 -4.52
C ASP A 672 38.13 11.74 -3.59
N TRP A 673 37.02 12.38 -3.97
CA TRP A 673 36.41 13.42 -3.14
C TRP A 673 35.79 12.85 -1.87
N LYS A 674 35.78 13.67 -0.83
CA LYS A 674 35.10 13.42 0.42
C LYS A 674 33.98 14.42 0.66
N VAL A 675 32.85 13.96 1.19
CA VAL A 675 31.73 14.81 1.61
C VAL A 675 31.44 14.56 3.09
N LEU A 676 31.70 15.58 3.91
CA LEU A 676 31.31 15.66 5.31
C LEU A 676 29.91 16.27 5.41
N VAL A 677 28.95 15.50 5.91
CA VAL A 677 27.56 15.92 6.08
C VAL A 677 27.27 16.08 7.57
N ASP A 678 26.90 17.30 7.97
CA ASP A 678 26.51 17.61 9.36
C ASP A 678 24.99 17.43 9.58
N PHE A 679 24.46 17.77 10.75
CA PHE A 679 23.03 17.63 11.08
C PHE A 679 22.42 18.90 11.73
N PRO A 680 21.10 19.10 11.60
CA PRO A 680 20.46 20.40 11.86
C PRO A 680 20.12 20.66 13.34
N PHE A 681 20.92 20.19 14.30
CA PHE A 681 20.73 20.49 15.71
C PHE A 681 22.01 20.18 16.50
N ASP A 682 22.17 20.77 17.69
CA ASP A 682 23.30 20.49 18.58
C ASP A 682 22.89 20.64 20.05
N GLN A 683 23.75 20.20 20.96
CA GLN A 683 23.59 20.38 22.40
C GLN A 683 24.11 21.76 22.85
N GLY A 684 23.45 22.39 23.83
CA GLY A 684 23.89 23.68 24.38
C GLY A 684 23.55 24.89 23.50
N ASN A 685 24.34 25.97 23.62
CA ASN A 685 24.15 27.23 22.87
C ASN A 685 24.98 27.28 21.57
N HIS A 686 25.24 26.14 20.95
CA HIS A 686 25.96 26.08 19.68
C HIS A 686 25.02 26.36 18.51
N SER A 687 25.57 26.94 17.45
CA SER A 687 24.85 27.32 16.23
C SER A 687 25.69 26.90 15.01
N PRO A 688 25.13 26.95 13.79
CA PRO A 688 25.90 26.68 12.58
C PRO A 688 27.18 27.53 12.41
N ALA A 689 27.27 28.68 13.09
CA ALA A 689 28.48 29.49 13.12
C ALA A 689 29.66 28.78 13.83
N SER A 690 29.38 27.92 14.81
CA SER A 690 30.39 27.11 15.49
C SER A 690 31.02 26.09 14.55
N ASP A 691 30.23 25.45 13.68
CA ASP A 691 30.72 24.50 12.69
C ASP A 691 31.60 25.20 11.65
N ARG A 692 31.17 26.38 11.18
CA ARG A 692 31.97 27.25 10.30
C ARG A 692 33.31 27.64 10.94
N ALA A 693 33.32 28.00 12.23
CA ALA A 693 34.56 28.36 12.92
C ALA A 693 35.55 27.18 12.94
N ARG A 694 35.07 25.95 13.11
CA ARG A 694 35.92 24.75 13.07
C ARG A 694 36.51 24.49 11.68
N ILE A 695 35.76 24.75 10.60
CA ILE A 695 36.28 24.69 9.22
C ILE A 695 37.40 25.72 9.04
N GLN A 696 37.20 26.95 9.53
CA GLN A 696 38.21 28.03 9.43
C GLN A 696 39.49 27.72 10.23
N GLU A 697 39.36 27.05 11.37
CA GLU A 697 40.51 26.55 12.14
C GLU A 697 41.34 25.54 11.34
N TYR A 698 40.69 24.67 10.56
CA TYR A 698 41.38 23.74 9.66
C TYR A 698 42.05 24.49 8.49
N GLU A 699 41.34 25.39 7.81
CA GLU A 699 41.91 26.18 6.71
C GLU A 699 43.15 26.99 7.14
N ALA A 700 43.17 27.47 8.39
CA ALA A 700 44.30 28.18 8.96
C ALA A 700 45.58 27.33 9.10
N THR A 701 45.49 26.00 9.03
CA THR A 701 46.65 25.10 9.01
C THR A 701 47.41 25.15 7.68
N GLY A 702 46.76 25.64 6.61
CA GLY A 702 47.33 25.70 5.26
C GLY A 702 47.29 24.39 4.47
N ASN A 703 46.66 23.34 5.02
CA ASN A 703 46.45 22.08 4.31
C ASN A 703 45.29 22.21 3.30
N ALA A 704 45.48 21.63 2.11
CA ALA A 704 44.47 21.55 1.05
C ALA A 704 43.99 20.11 0.92
N THR A 705 42.68 19.93 0.70
CA THR A 705 42.09 18.60 0.54
C THR A 705 40.80 18.64 -0.28
N GLN A 706 40.53 17.57 -1.03
CA GLN A 706 39.32 17.38 -1.84
C GLN A 706 38.10 17.01 -0.99
N THR A 707 37.75 17.91 -0.07
CA THR A 707 36.66 17.69 0.88
C THR A 707 35.61 18.79 0.79
N LEU A 708 34.35 18.38 0.73
CA LEU A 708 33.17 19.23 0.82
C LEU A 708 32.54 19.10 2.19
N CYS A 709 32.33 20.21 2.88
CA CYS A 709 31.59 20.29 4.13
C CYS A 709 30.19 20.84 3.86
N TRP A 710 29.15 20.04 4.09
CA TRP A 710 27.75 20.42 3.91
C TRP A 710 27.08 20.67 5.25
N LEU A 711 26.89 21.95 5.58
CA LEU A 711 26.34 22.46 6.83
C LEU A 711 24.85 22.81 6.71
N PRO A 712 23.97 22.24 7.54
CA PRO A 712 22.58 22.63 7.58
C PRO A 712 22.31 23.83 8.50
N TYR A 713 21.24 24.58 8.22
CA TYR A 713 20.59 25.40 9.23
C TYR A 713 19.97 24.54 10.32
N PHE A 714 19.91 25.06 11.54
CA PHE A 714 19.32 24.30 12.65
C PHE A 714 17.79 24.34 12.63
N PHE A 715 17.19 23.25 13.09
CA PHE A 715 15.75 23.11 13.27
C PHE A 715 15.23 24.03 14.38
N SER A 716 14.07 24.63 14.14
CA SER A 716 13.33 25.37 15.16
C SER A 716 12.89 24.46 16.32
N GLN A 717 12.45 25.05 17.44
CA GLN A 717 11.96 24.26 18.58
C GLN A 717 10.77 23.36 18.22
N SER A 718 9.89 23.79 17.32
CA SER A 718 8.77 22.96 16.85
C SER A 718 9.25 21.80 15.98
N ALA A 719 10.17 22.05 15.05
CA ALA A 719 10.77 21.00 14.22
C ALA A 719 11.57 19.98 15.05
N GLN A 720 12.23 20.40 16.13
CA GLN A 720 12.88 19.48 17.06
C GLN A 720 11.89 18.62 17.86
N ARG A 721 10.71 19.14 18.22
CA ARG A 721 9.64 18.35 18.85
C ARG A 721 9.05 17.33 17.88
N ASP A 722 8.88 17.72 16.61
CA ASP A 722 8.46 16.83 15.53
C ASP A 722 9.44 15.68 15.35
N LEU A 723 10.75 15.99 15.31
CA LEU A 723 11.81 14.99 15.20
C LEU A 723 11.79 14.02 16.38
N GLY A 724 11.64 14.51 17.61
CA GLY A 724 11.55 13.67 18.81
C GLY A 724 10.34 12.73 18.79
N THR A 725 9.19 13.23 18.33
CA THR A 725 7.99 12.42 18.13
C THR A 725 8.22 11.34 17.07
N LEU A 726 8.86 11.69 15.95
CA LEU A 726 9.17 10.74 14.89
C LEU A 726 10.14 9.64 15.35
N VAL A 727 11.18 9.99 16.13
CA VAL A 727 12.09 9.01 16.75
C VAL A 727 11.32 8.02 17.61
N THR A 728 10.39 8.52 18.42
CA THR A 728 9.55 7.70 19.29
C THR A 728 8.68 6.75 18.46
N LEU A 729 8.03 7.25 17.41
CA LEU A 729 7.21 6.45 16.50
C LEU A 729 8.01 5.38 15.77
N GLU A 730 9.18 5.71 15.22
CA GLU A 730 10.06 4.75 14.55
C GLU A 730 10.53 3.67 15.53
N HIS A 731 10.75 4.02 16.80
CA HIS A 731 11.11 3.04 17.83
C HIS A 731 9.96 2.07 18.13
N VAL A 732 8.76 2.61 18.39
CA VAL A 732 7.55 1.85 18.76
C VAL A 732 7.11 0.92 17.63
N LEU A 733 7.12 1.42 16.39
CA LEU A 733 6.63 0.69 15.21
C LEU A 733 7.69 -0.20 14.55
N LYS A 734 8.93 -0.21 15.05
CA LYS A 734 10.04 -0.99 14.45
C LYS A 734 9.74 -2.48 14.33
N SER A 735 9.05 -3.06 15.31
CA SER A 735 8.65 -4.48 15.30
C SER A 735 7.31 -4.67 16.01
N GLU A 736 6.66 -5.80 15.73
CA GLU A 736 5.39 -6.15 16.38
C GLU A 736 5.53 -6.29 17.90
N ASP A 737 6.60 -6.94 18.37
CA ASP A 737 6.87 -7.11 19.81
C ASP A 737 7.02 -5.79 20.57
N ARG A 738 7.68 -4.80 19.96
CA ARG A 738 7.85 -3.47 20.58
C ARG A 738 6.52 -2.76 20.69
N PHE A 739 5.74 -2.74 19.62
CA PHE A 739 4.42 -2.14 19.63
C PHE A 739 3.54 -2.77 20.73
N VAL A 740 3.49 -4.10 20.80
CA VAL A 740 2.73 -4.85 21.82
C VAL A 740 3.21 -4.49 23.24
N SER A 741 4.50 -4.23 23.44
CA SER A 741 5.05 -3.89 24.75
C SER A 741 4.54 -2.55 25.32
N PHE A 742 4.35 -1.54 24.47
CA PHE A 742 3.81 -0.22 24.85
C PHE A 742 2.27 -0.19 24.82
N SER A 743 1.62 -1.13 24.14
CA SER A 743 0.16 -1.19 23.99
C SER A 743 -0.51 -2.26 24.86
N LYS A 744 0.15 -2.76 25.92
CA LYS A 744 -0.37 -3.87 26.75
C LYS A 744 -1.73 -3.58 27.39
N HIS A 745 -1.98 -2.32 27.73
CA HIS A 745 -3.21 -1.85 28.35
C HIS A 745 -4.41 -1.81 27.39
N LEU A 746 -4.17 -1.93 26.08
CA LEU A 746 -5.20 -1.96 25.04
C LEU A 746 -5.63 -3.39 24.70
N SER A 747 -6.89 -3.58 24.31
CA SER A 747 -7.42 -4.83 23.75
C SER A 747 -6.88 -5.11 22.34
N PRO A 748 -6.98 -6.35 21.81
CA PRO A 748 -6.46 -6.68 20.47
C PRO A 748 -7.04 -5.82 19.34
N LEU A 749 -8.34 -5.48 19.41
CA LEU A 749 -8.99 -4.62 18.41
C LEU A 749 -8.46 -3.18 18.48
N GLU A 750 -8.33 -2.63 19.68
CA GLU A 750 -7.79 -1.29 19.92
C GLU A 750 -6.32 -1.19 19.50
N ARG A 751 -5.52 -2.25 19.72
CA ARG A 751 -4.13 -2.32 19.25
C ARG A 751 -4.04 -2.24 17.73
N ALA A 752 -4.90 -2.96 17.00
CA ALA A 752 -4.91 -2.88 15.54
C ALA A 752 -5.22 -1.44 15.07
N GLN A 753 -6.19 -0.78 15.70
CA GLN A 753 -6.54 0.61 15.40
C GLN A 753 -5.43 1.61 15.77
N ALA A 754 -4.85 1.51 16.97
CA ALA A 754 -3.71 2.33 17.40
C ALA A 754 -2.54 2.21 16.42
N ARG A 755 -2.23 0.98 15.99
CA ARG A 755 -1.13 0.74 15.05
C ARG A 755 -1.36 1.50 13.75
N THR A 756 -2.56 1.41 13.17
CA THR A 756 -2.90 2.15 11.95
C THR A 756 -2.78 3.67 12.15
N LEU A 757 -3.23 4.21 13.29
CA LEU A 757 -3.13 5.65 13.59
C LEU A 757 -1.68 6.12 13.73
N LEU A 758 -0.86 5.40 14.51
CA LEU A 758 0.55 5.72 14.70
C LEU A 758 1.35 5.58 13.40
N ASP A 759 1.02 4.61 12.55
CA ASP A 759 1.70 4.42 11.26
C ASP A 759 1.43 5.57 10.29
N ASN A 760 0.19 6.08 10.28
CA ASN A 760 -0.17 7.27 9.53
C ASN A 760 0.56 8.51 10.06
N GLN A 761 0.57 8.72 11.39
CA GLN A 761 1.28 9.84 12.02
C GLN A 761 2.79 9.77 11.70
N ARG A 762 3.39 8.58 11.76
CA ARG A 762 4.80 8.34 11.39
C ARG A 762 5.06 8.74 9.94
N SER A 763 4.24 8.27 9.01
CA SER A 763 4.41 8.55 7.58
C SER A 763 4.35 10.05 7.27
N GLN A 764 3.40 10.76 7.87
CA GLN A 764 3.25 12.20 7.72
C GLN A 764 4.42 12.99 8.34
N LEU A 765 4.82 12.63 9.57
CA LEU A 765 5.97 13.25 10.24
C LEU A 765 7.27 12.99 9.47
N ARG A 766 7.47 11.78 8.95
CA ARG A 766 8.63 11.43 8.13
C ARG A 766 8.72 12.32 6.89
N GLN A 767 7.60 12.53 6.19
CA GLN A 767 7.57 13.42 5.03
C GLN A 767 7.88 14.87 5.43
N ARG A 768 7.28 15.36 6.52
CA ARG A 768 7.52 16.73 7.01
C ARG A 768 8.98 16.97 7.41
N ILE A 769 9.61 16.03 8.11
CA ILE A 769 11.04 16.11 8.47
C ILE A 769 11.92 16.11 7.21
N ARG A 770 11.57 15.33 6.17
CA ARG A 770 12.29 15.39 4.89
C ARG A 770 12.20 16.79 4.27
N ASP A 771 11.02 17.41 4.29
CA ASP A 771 10.84 18.77 3.78
C ASP A 771 11.65 19.80 4.58
N TYR A 772 11.71 19.65 5.92
CA TYR A 772 12.58 20.48 6.77
C TYR A 772 14.06 20.30 6.44
N LEU A 773 14.51 19.06 6.19
CA LEU A 773 15.89 18.78 5.78
C LEU A 773 16.23 19.43 4.43
N MET A 774 15.32 19.39 3.45
CA MET A 774 15.55 20.06 2.16
C MET A 774 15.79 21.57 2.33
N GLY A 775 15.01 22.23 3.20
CA GLY A 775 15.21 23.63 3.55
C GLY A 775 16.52 23.86 4.32
N ALA A 776 16.80 23.00 5.31
CA ALA A 776 17.98 23.10 6.17
C ALA A 776 19.30 22.99 5.39
N PHE A 777 19.36 22.14 4.37
CA PHE A 777 20.54 21.94 3.52
C PHE A 777 20.57 22.80 2.24
N GLY A 778 19.56 23.66 2.03
CA GLY A 778 19.54 24.63 0.93
C GLY A 778 19.12 24.09 -0.43
N ALA A 779 18.58 22.86 -0.49
CA ALA A 779 18.06 22.28 -1.73
C ALA A 779 16.70 22.90 -2.14
N ALA A 780 15.92 23.37 -1.15
CA ALA A 780 14.62 24.00 -1.34
C ALA A 780 14.45 25.25 -0.44
N GLN A 781 13.41 26.05 -0.72
CA GLN A 781 13.03 27.15 0.15
C GLN A 781 12.57 26.61 1.53
N PRO A 782 13.08 27.15 2.64
CA PRO A 782 12.65 26.74 3.98
C PRO A 782 11.15 26.92 4.20
N ILE A 783 10.54 25.97 4.91
CA ILE A 783 9.16 26.10 5.35
C ILE A 783 9.12 27.15 6.48
N PRO A 784 8.18 28.12 6.45
CA PRO A 784 8.09 29.12 7.53
C PRO A 784 7.99 28.48 8.91
N GLY A 785 8.89 28.85 9.82
CA GLY A 785 8.95 28.34 11.19
C GLY A 785 9.57 26.94 11.36
N SER A 786 10.12 26.33 10.30
CA SER A 786 10.81 25.02 10.41
C SER A 786 12.27 25.14 10.87
N LEU A 787 12.91 26.29 10.64
CA LEU A 787 14.31 26.55 10.97
C LEU A 787 14.43 27.64 12.03
N ASP A 788 15.58 27.69 12.70
CA ASP A 788 15.94 28.79 13.59
C ASP A 788 16.48 29.98 12.76
N ASP A 789 15.73 31.07 12.73
CA ASP A 789 16.04 32.29 11.96
C ASP A 789 17.10 33.20 12.64
N SER A 790 17.65 32.80 13.79
CA SER A 790 18.57 33.64 14.58
C SER A 790 19.96 33.85 13.95
N VAL A 791 20.40 32.95 13.06
CA VAL A 791 21.73 32.99 12.44
C VAL A 791 21.60 32.76 10.93
N GLN A 792 22.15 33.66 10.12
CA GLN A 792 22.25 33.50 8.66
C GLN A 792 23.62 32.95 8.27
N LEU A 793 23.64 31.91 7.45
CA LEU A 793 24.86 31.37 6.83
C LEU A 793 25.08 32.05 5.48
N GLU A 794 26.33 32.43 5.18
CA GLU A 794 26.72 32.94 3.86
C GLU A 794 26.64 31.85 2.77
N SER A 795 27.03 30.63 3.12
CA SER A 795 26.89 29.40 2.32
C SER A 795 26.62 28.21 3.23
N GLN A 796 25.92 27.20 2.71
CA GLN A 796 25.69 25.91 3.36
C GLN A 796 26.69 24.84 2.90
N VAL A 797 27.48 25.11 1.85
CA VAL A 797 28.52 24.19 1.37
C VAL A 797 29.84 24.94 1.31
N TYR A 798 30.86 24.34 1.93
CA TYR A 798 32.24 24.83 1.95
C TYR A 798 33.14 23.78 1.31
N SER A 799 34.11 24.22 0.50
CA SER A 799 35.15 23.35 -0.03
C SER A 799 36.48 23.65 0.65
N LEU A 800 37.20 22.60 1.02
CA LEU A 800 38.56 22.66 1.53
C LEU A 800 39.62 22.52 0.41
N GLU A 801 39.18 22.48 -0.85
CA GLU A 801 40.03 22.49 -2.04
C GLU A 801 40.21 23.95 -2.51
N PRO A 802 41.44 24.49 -2.49
CA PRO A 802 41.67 25.89 -2.82
C PRO A 802 41.16 26.28 -4.21
N GLY A 803 40.37 27.34 -4.27
CA GLY A 803 39.85 27.89 -5.53
C GLY A 803 38.57 27.23 -6.05
N PHE A 804 38.07 26.17 -5.40
CA PHE A 804 36.76 25.59 -5.72
C PHE A 804 35.66 26.20 -4.84
N THR A 805 34.64 26.80 -5.46
CA THR A 805 33.49 27.40 -4.76
C THR A 805 32.19 26.75 -5.23
N PRO A 806 31.69 25.72 -4.52
CA PRO A 806 30.50 24.97 -4.92
C PRO A 806 29.21 25.79 -4.74
N GLN A 807 28.22 25.56 -5.60
CA GLN A 807 26.89 26.16 -5.50
C GLN A 807 25.79 25.10 -5.36
N LEU A 808 24.77 25.40 -4.56
CA LEU A 808 23.59 24.54 -4.40
C LEU A 808 22.52 24.87 -5.45
N PRO A 809 21.87 23.86 -6.05
CA PRO A 809 20.79 24.07 -7.00
C PRO A 809 19.48 24.47 -6.29
N VAL A 810 18.80 25.50 -6.79
CA VAL A 810 17.53 26.00 -6.22
C VAL A 810 16.34 25.18 -6.74
N GLY A 811 15.50 24.66 -5.83
CA GLY A 811 14.21 24.04 -6.19
C GLY A 811 14.32 22.59 -6.64
N SER A 812 15.29 21.86 -6.10
CA SER A 812 15.51 20.43 -6.39
C SER A 812 15.46 19.58 -5.11
N ASN A 813 15.44 18.26 -5.22
CA ASN A 813 15.51 17.37 -4.05
C ASN A 813 16.97 17.18 -3.59
N LEU A 814 17.16 16.65 -2.39
CA LEU A 814 18.50 16.43 -1.80
C LEU A 814 19.42 15.56 -2.67
N ARG A 815 18.87 14.57 -3.40
CA ARG A 815 19.64 13.73 -4.32
C ARG A 815 20.24 14.56 -5.45
N ALA A 816 19.42 15.37 -6.11
CA ALA A 816 19.87 16.22 -7.20
C ALA A 816 20.89 17.25 -6.72
N ALA A 817 20.70 17.81 -5.52
CA ALA A 817 21.69 18.69 -4.89
C ALA A 817 23.03 17.99 -4.66
N PHE A 818 23.01 16.78 -4.09
CA PHE A 818 24.21 15.97 -3.88
C PHE A 818 24.93 15.63 -5.20
N GLU A 819 24.22 15.09 -6.19
CA GLU A 819 24.77 14.77 -7.52
C GLU A 819 25.33 16.02 -8.22
N HIS A 820 24.70 17.19 -8.04
CA HIS A 820 25.18 18.45 -8.61
C HIS A 820 26.48 18.95 -7.96
N LEU A 821 26.64 18.79 -6.64
CA LEU A 821 27.88 19.11 -5.93
C LEU A 821 29.02 18.21 -6.41
N LEU A 822 28.77 16.90 -6.53
CA LEU A 822 29.77 15.95 -7.04
C LEU A 822 30.15 16.25 -8.50
N ASN A 823 29.17 16.62 -9.33
CA ASN A 823 29.43 17.01 -10.71
C ASN A 823 30.32 18.27 -10.79
N GLN A 824 30.08 19.28 -9.95
CA GLN A 824 30.93 20.47 -9.89
C GLN A 824 32.35 20.14 -9.42
N ALA A 825 32.47 19.33 -8.38
CA ALA A 825 33.74 18.92 -7.80
C ALA A 825 34.61 18.16 -8.82
N LEU A 826 34.03 17.16 -9.49
CA LEU A 826 34.73 16.40 -10.53
C LEU A 826 34.99 17.22 -11.79
N SER A 827 34.12 18.18 -12.14
CA SER A 827 34.38 19.09 -13.27
C SER A 827 35.51 20.07 -12.97
N PHE A 828 35.69 20.46 -11.70
CA PHE A 828 36.83 21.27 -11.26
C PHE A 828 38.13 20.43 -11.30
N GLN A 829 38.10 19.19 -10.81
CA GLN A 829 39.25 18.28 -10.82
C GLN A 829 39.63 17.82 -12.24
N TYR A 830 38.65 17.58 -13.11
CA TYR A 830 38.82 17.03 -14.46
C TYR A 830 38.04 17.85 -15.51
N PRO A 831 38.47 19.09 -15.82
CA PRO A 831 37.72 20.00 -16.67
C PRO A 831 37.50 19.48 -18.10
N ASP A 832 38.48 18.74 -18.63
CA ASP A 832 38.46 18.20 -20.00
C ASP A 832 38.01 16.74 -20.08
N HIS A 833 37.37 16.21 -19.03
CA HIS A 833 36.80 14.86 -19.07
C HIS A 833 35.72 14.76 -20.16
N PRO A 834 35.78 13.77 -21.08
CA PRO A 834 34.79 13.59 -22.14
C PRO A 834 33.40 13.26 -21.60
N GLU A 835 32.36 13.74 -22.27
CA GLU A 835 30.97 13.38 -21.97
C GLU A 835 30.54 12.20 -22.84
N PHE A 836 30.38 11.02 -22.25
CA PHE A 836 29.89 9.83 -22.94
C PHE A 836 28.35 9.78 -22.90
N ASP A 837 27.73 9.33 -24.00
CA ASP A 837 26.26 9.19 -24.09
C ASP A 837 25.69 8.08 -23.18
N GLY A 838 26.56 7.25 -22.59
CA GLY A 838 26.19 6.17 -21.69
C GLY A 838 27.38 5.65 -20.89
N GLU A 839 27.11 4.69 -20.01
CA GLU A 839 28.14 4.06 -19.17
C GLU A 839 29.18 3.31 -20.02
N VAL A 840 30.45 3.64 -19.82
CA VAL A 840 31.57 2.99 -20.51
C VAL A 840 31.87 1.64 -19.89
N ARG A 841 31.69 0.57 -20.67
CA ARG A 841 31.90 -0.82 -20.25
C ARG A 841 33.08 -1.45 -20.97
N LEU A 842 33.79 -2.35 -20.28
CA LEU A 842 34.94 -3.09 -20.83
C LEU A 842 34.61 -3.82 -22.14
N ALA A 843 33.43 -4.44 -22.23
CA ALA A 843 32.99 -5.16 -23.43
C ALA A 843 32.80 -4.22 -24.64
N ASP A 844 32.30 -3.02 -24.41
CA ASP A 844 32.07 -2.04 -25.47
C ASP A 844 33.38 -1.38 -25.91
N LEU A 845 34.30 -1.12 -24.98
CA LEU A 845 35.68 -0.72 -25.29
C LEU A 845 36.41 -1.77 -26.15
N GLY A 846 36.20 -3.07 -25.87
CA GLY A 846 36.75 -4.15 -26.69
C GLY A 846 36.27 -4.12 -28.14
N LYS A 847 34.97 -3.91 -28.37
CA LYS A 847 34.40 -3.74 -29.72
C LYS A 847 34.95 -2.49 -30.41
N VAL A 848 35.05 -1.38 -29.68
CA VAL A 848 35.63 -0.12 -30.20
C VAL A 848 37.09 -0.34 -30.61
N MET A 849 37.89 -1.01 -29.78
CA MET A 849 39.29 -1.32 -30.09
C MET A 849 39.43 -2.14 -31.37
N GLU A 850 38.57 -3.14 -31.58
CA GLU A 850 38.58 -3.96 -32.80
C GLU A 850 38.33 -3.11 -34.06
N GLN A 851 37.36 -2.19 -34.00
CA GLN A 851 37.08 -1.28 -35.13
C GLN A 851 38.20 -0.25 -35.31
N LEU A 852 38.78 0.29 -34.24
CA LEU A 852 39.91 1.21 -34.31
C LEU A 852 41.13 0.55 -34.95
N ARG A 853 41.44 -0.71 -34.61
CA ARG A 853 42.52 -1.48 -35.25
C ARG A 853 42.29 -1.63 -36.76
N ARG A 854 41.06 -1.92 -37.18
CA ARG A 854 40.69 -1.95 -38.62
C ARG A 854 40.89 -0.58 -39.27
N ALA A 855 40.51 0.49 -38.59
CA ALA A 855 40.57 1.85 -39.11
C ALA A 855 42.02 2.36 -39.23
N VAL A 856 42.87 2.12 -38.23
CA VAL A 856 44.29 2.53 -38.21
C VAL A 856 45.06 1.98 -39.42
N HIS A 857 44.71 0.78 -39.90
CA HIS A 857 45.36 0.15 -41.05
C HIS A 857 44.60 0.33 -42.39
N ALA A 858 43.47 1.03 -42.40
CA ALA A 858 42.70 1.27 -43.62
C ALA A 858 43.27 2.45 -44.42
N THR A 859 43.11 2.41 -45.74
CA THR A 859 43.45 3.53 -46.62
C THR A 859 42.63 4.77 -46.22
N ASN A 860 43.31 5.86 -45.87
CA ASN A 860 42.71 7.11 -45.35
C ASN A 860 41.97 6.96 -44.00
N GLY A 861 42.21 5.90 -43.23
CA GLY A 861 41.60 5.72 -41.91
C GLY A 861 40.10 5.39 -41.93
N ARG A 862 39.53 5.13 -43.12
CA ARG A 862 38.09 5.00 -43.35
C ARG A 862 37.66 3.53 -43.42
N ILE A 863 36.68 3.15 -42.60
CA ILE A 863 36.07 1.81 -42.62
C ILE A 863 34.55 1.87 -42.55
N ASP A 864 33.88 0.90 -43.17
CA ASP A 864 32.44 0.69 -42.98
C ASP A 864 32.19 -0.04 -41.65
N ILE A 865 31.17 0.42 -40.93
CA ILE A 865 30.78 -0.12 -39.62
C ILE A 865 29.37 -0.73 -39.71
N ASP A 866 29.25 -1.95 -39.21
CA ASP A 866 27.98 -2.66 -39.12
C ASP A 866 27.00 -1.94 -38.22
N THR A 867 25.71 -1.97 -38.57
CA THR A 867 24.63 -1.21 -37.91
C THR A 867 24.65 -1.31 -36.37
N PRO A 868 24.83 -2.49 -35.73
CA PRO A 868 24.82 -2.61 -34.27
C PRO A 868 25.98 -1.90 -33.56
N LEU A 869 27.11 -1.68 -34.24
CA LEU A 869 28.31 -1.08 -33.65
C LEU A 869 28.35 0.44 -33.80
N ARG A 870 27.48 1.01 -34.64
CA ARG A 870 27.51 2.45 -34.96
C ARG A 870 27.20 3.33 -33.75
N SER A 871 26.22 2.93 -32.93
CA SER A 871 25.87 3.66 -31.70
C SER A 871 27.02 3.64 -30.71
N ILE A 872 27.69 2.48 -30.54
CA ILE A 872 28.82 2.31 -29.63
C ILE A 872 30.03 3.16 -30.08
N MET A 873 30.33 3.18 -31.38
CA MET A 873 31.39 4.03 -31.92
C MET A 873 31.09 5.52 -31.69
N ARG A 874 29.82 5.93 -31.83
CA ARG A 874 29.39 7.31 -31.54
C ARG A 874 29.46 7.64 -30.06
N SER A 875 29.02 6.74 -29.18
CA SER A 875 28.95 7.02 -27.74
C SER A 875 30.29 6.99 -27.02
N ILE A 876 31.33 6.39 -27.62
CA ILE A 876 32.66 6.22 -26.99
C ILE A 876 33.79 6.85 -27.82
N ALA A 877 33.96 6.46 -29.09
CA ALA A 877 35.13 6.87 -29.87
C ALA A 877 35.09 8.36 -30.26
N GLN A 878 33.90 8.91 -30.52
CA GLN A 878 33.73 10.34 -30.83
C GLN A 878 33.98 11.26 -29.62
N PRO A 879 33.39 11.03 -28.43
CA PRO A 879 33.74 11.80 -27.22
C PRO A 879 35.23 11.74 -26.88
N LEU A 880 35.88 10.61 -27.14
CA LEU A 880 37.33 10.47 -27.00
C LEU A 880 38.12 11.13 -28.13
N LYS A 881 37.53 11.71 -29.17
CA LYS A 881 38.25 12.29 -30.32
C LYS A 881 39.16 11.28 -31.06
N LEU A 882 38.82 9.98 -31.03
CA LEU A 882 39.54 8.93 -31.77
C LEU A 882 39.15 8.85 -33.25
N GLY A 883 38.07 9.55 -33.63
CA GLY A 883 37.60 9.63 -34.99
C GLY A 883 36.15 10.12 -35.07
N GLU A 884 35.61 10.18 -36.27
CA GLU A 884 34.24 10.60 -36.53
C GLU A 884 33.41 9.46 -37.11
N MET A 885 32.24 9.21 -36.49
CA MET A 885 31.27 8.24 -36.96
C MET A 885 30.19 8.95 -37.79
N HIS A 886 30.16 8.69 -39.09
CA HIS A 886 29.09 9.13 -39.99
C HIS A 886 27.96 8.08 -40.07
N GLU A 887 27.06 8.16 -41.05
CA GLU A 887 25.89 7.25 -41.12
C GLU A 887 26.27 5.76 -41.29
N ARG A 888 27.33 5.48 -42.05
CA ARG A 888 27.75 4.10 -42.41
C ARG A 888 29.24 3.82 -42.19
N HIS A 889 30.07 4.85 -42.11
CA HIS A 889 31.51 4.72 -42.04
C HIS A 889 32.10 5.52 -40.89
N PHE A 890 33.21 5.02 -40.35
CA PHE A 890 34.02 5.67 -39.34
C PHE A 890 35.34 6.13 -39.97
N ILE A 891 35.81 7.31 -39.59
CA ILE A 891 37.10 7.87 -40.02
C ILE A 891 37.97 8.07 -38.79
N PHE A 892 39.07 7.32 -38.70
CA PHE A 892 40.06 7.44 -37.62
C PHE A 892 40.79 8.78 -37.66
N LYS A 893 41.07 9.34 -36.48
CA LYS A 893 41.93 10.51 -36.28
C LYS A 893 43.10 10.15 -35.37
N ASP A 894 44.30 10.57 -35.75
CA ASP A 894 45.54 10.32 -35.02
C ASP A 894 45.84 11.38 -33.94
N ASP A 895 44.79 12.05 -33.43
CA ASP A 895 44.90 13.14 -32.45
C ASP A 895 45.59 12.67 -31.16
N TRP A 896 45.18 11.52 -30.61
CA TRP A 896 45.81 10.93 -29.42
C TRP A 896 47.24 10.45 -29.68
N PRO A 897 47.53 9.66 -30.73
CA PRO A 897 48.91 9.34 -31.10
C PRO A 897 49.81 10.57 -31.19
N LYS A 898 49.39 11.62 -31.92
CA LYS A 898 50.14 12.88 -32.06
C LYS A 898 50.32 13.59 -30.73
N HIS A 899 49.28 13.65 -29.90
CA HIS A 899 49.32 14.27 -28.58
C HIS A 899 50.31 13.56 -27.66
N MET A 900 50.20 12.24 -27.50
CA MET A 900 51.11 11.47 -26.64
C MET A 900 52.56 11.54 -27.13
N THR A 901 52.81 11.45 -28.44
CA THR A 901 54.17 11.63 -28.99
C THR A 901 54.72 13.03 -28.70
N ARG A 902 53.88 14.08 -28.80
CA ARG A 902 54.29 15.45 -28.52
C ARG A 902 54.60 15.65 -27.03
N GLU A 903 53.79 15.12 -26.12
CA GLU A 903 54.02 15.26 -24.68
C GLU A 903 55.22 14.42 -24.22
N LEU A 904 55.39 13.19 -24.73
CA LEU A 904 56.60 12.38 -24.50
C LEU A 904 57.89 13.08 -24.98
N ALA A 905 57.82 13.92 -26.01
CA ALA A 905 58.97 14.67 -26.52
C ALA A 905 59.33 15.91 -25.68
N LYS A 906 58.42 16.40 -24.84
CA LYS A 906 58.64 17.52 -23.91
C LYS A 906 59.12 17.08 -22.54
N ASP A 907 58.91 15.81 -22.21
CA ASP A 907 59.22 15.19 -20.93
C ASP A 907 60.73 15.27 -20.62
N GLU A 908 61.10 15.46 -19.36
CA GLU A 908 62.51 15.59 -18.93
C GLU A 908 63.33 14.32 -19.22
N TYR A 909 62.63 13.21 -19.46
CA TYR A 909 63.14 11.89 -19.83
C TYR A 909 63.16 11.67 -21.36
N ALA A 910 63.36 12.72 -22.15
CA ALA A 910 63.51 12.62 -23.60
C ALA A 910 64.75 11.76 -23.95
N GLY A 911 64.52 10.52 -24.37
CA GLY A 911 65.56 9.51 -24.64
C GLY A 911 65.41 8.21 -23.85
N ASP A 912 64.65 8.22 -22.76
CA ASP A 912 64.34 7.01 -21.99
C ASP A 912 63.28 6.15 -22.68
N PRO A 913 63.25 4.83 -22.41
CA PRO A 913 62.21 3.94 -22.93
C PRO A 913 60.80 4.44 -22.64
N VAL A 914 59.90 4.33 -23.62
CA VAL A 914 58.49 4.67 -23.45
C VAL A 914 57.85 3.64 -22.53
N THR A 915 57.22 4.09 -21.45
CA THR A 915 56.48 3.21 -20.52
C THR A 915 55.00 3.54 -20.49
N VAL A 916 54.18 2.57 -20.07
CA VAL A 916 52.74 2.80 -19.84
C VAL A 916 52.52 3.93 -18.84
N LYS A 917 53.28 3.98 -17.73
CA LYS A 917 53.21 5.07 -16.75
C LYS A 917 53.38 6.45 -17.39
N ARG A 918 54.39 6.61 -18.26
CA ARG A 918 54.66 7.88 -18.95
C ARG A 918 53.54 8.25 -19.93
N LEU A 919 52.95 7.27 -20.62
CA LEU A 919 51.80 7.49 -21.49
C LEU A 919 50.55 7.89 -20.71
N ARG A 920 50.30 7.29 -19.54
CA ARG A 920 49.22 7.69 -18.63
C ARG A 920 49.39 9.12 -18.16
N SER A 921 50.60 9.50 -17.73
CA SER A 921 50.92 10.89 -17.39
C SER A 921 50.73 11.85 -18.58
N ALA A 922 51.06 11.42 -19.80
CA ALA A 922 50.85 12.23 -21.00
C ALA A 922 49.36 12.48 -21.30
N ILE A 923 48.47 11.50 -21.05
CA ILE A 923 47.01 11.63 -21.31
C ILE A 923 46.40 12.83 -20.58
N ASP A 924 46.83 13.08 -19.34
CA ASP A 924 46.33 14.14 -18.46
C ASP A 924 47.02 15.50 -18.66
N GLN A 925 47.83 15.65 -19.71
CA GLN A 925 48.43 16.94 -20.08
C GLN A 925 47.68 17.62 -21.25
N PRO A 926 47.61 18.97 -21.29
CA PRO A 926 48.04 19.93 -20.26
C PRO A 926 47.07 20.03 -19.08
N THR A 927 45.89 19.45 -19.22
CA THR A 927 44.76 19.49 -18.30
C THR A 927 44.31 18.07 -17.98
N PRO A 928 44.07 17.78 -16.69
CA PRO A 928 43.69 16.44 -16.26
C PRO A 928 42.29 16.09 -16.79
N LYS A 929 42.18 14.86 -17.28
CA LYS A 929 40.94 14.27 -17.79
C LYS A 929 40.43 13.18 -16.86
N GLY A 930 41.30 12.59 -16.05
CA GLY A 930 40.93 11.62 -15.02
C GLY A 930 40.29 10.36 -15.59
N LEU A 931 40.65 9.96 -16.81
CA LEU A 931 40.03 8.82 -17.48
C LEU A 931 40.27 7.53 -16.67
N PRO A 932 39.28 6.63 -16.53
CA PRO A 932 39.50 5.33 -15.89
C PRO A 932 40.57 4.52 -16.61
N ASP A 933 41.31 3.66 -15.89
CA ASP A 933 42.38 2.81 -16.42
C ASP A 933 41.98 2.07 -17.70
N ILE A 934 40.79 1.48 -17.77
CA ILE A 934 40.32 0.76 -18.95
C ILE A 934 40.21 1.65 -20.21
N VAL A 935 39.92 2.93 -20.02
CA VAL A 935 39.85 3.93 -21.10
C VAL A 935 41.25 4.42 -21.46
N GLN A 936 42.12 4.65 -20.47
CA GLN A 936 43.53 4.97 -20.72
C GLN A 936 44.22 3.84 -21.49
N ASN A 937 43.97 2.59 -21.10
CA ASN A 937 44.49 1.39 -21.76
C ASN A 937 44.04 1.32 -23.22
N LEU A 938 42.79 1.68 -23.54
CA LEU A 938 42.32 1.79 -24.93
C LEU A 938 43.17 2.79 -25.71
N LEU A 939 43.40 3.99 -25.17
CA LEU A 939 44.20 5.03 -25.82
C LEU A 939 45.66 4.59 -26.03
N ILE A 940 46.24 3.91 -25.04
CA ILE A 940 47.60 3.37 -25.11
C ILE A 940 47.70 2.24 -26.14
N MET A 941 46.70 1.37 -26.23
CA MET A 941 46.65 0.34 -27.27
C MET A 941 46.55 0.98 -28.66
N VAL A 942 45.72 2.02 -28.83
CA VAL A 942 45.63 2.77 -30.10
C VAL A 942 46.97 3.43 -30.46
N PHE A 943 47.64 4.03 -29.47
CA PHE A 943 48.99 4.59 -29.63
C PHE A 943 49.98 3.52 -30.10
N ALA A 944 49.98 2.34 -29.47
CA ALA A 944 50.87 1.25 -29.80
C ALA A 944 50.59 0.67 -31.20
N GLU A 945 49.32 0.48 -31.58
CA GLU A 945 48.92 -0.01 -32.90
C GLU A 945 49.29 0.98 -34.01
N HIS A 946 49.05 2.29 -33.78
CA HIS A 946 49.38 3.34 -34.75
C HIS A 946 50.89 3.52 -34.92
N GLY A 947 51.63 3.47 -33.80
CA GLY A 947 53.08 3.68 -33.77
C GLY A 947 53.94 2.43 -34.00
N GLN A 948 53.32 1.25 -34.12
CA GLN A 948 53.97 -0.06 -34.26
C GLN A 948 54.89 -0.39 -33.07
N TYR A 949 54.36 -0.28 -31.85
CA TYR A 949 55.08 -0.59 -30.63
C TYR A 949 54.77 -2.01 -30.13
N ALA A 950 55.81 -2.73 -29.69
CA ALA A 950 55.71 -3.97 -28.92
C ALA A 950 55.80 -3.68 -27.43
N PHE A 951 54.98 -4.39 -26.65
CA PHE A 951 55.01 -4.33 -25.18
C PHE A 951 55.92 -5.41 -24.62
N SER A 952 56.78 -5.03 -23.66
CA SER A 952 57.64 -5.95 -22.93
C SER A 952 57.66 -5.67 -21.43
N LEU A 953 57.82 -6.73 -20.63
CA LEU A 953 57.96 -6.67 -19.18
C LEU A 953 59.23 -7.45 -18.80
N HIS A 954 60.16 -6.80 -18.09
CA HIS A 954 61.46 -7.39 -17.73
C HIS A 954 62.23 -8.01 -18.91
N GLY A 955 62.10 -7.43 -20.11
CA GLY A 955 62.75 -7.90 -21.34
C GLY A 955 62.09 -9.11 -22.01
N GLN A 956 60.91 -9.54 -21.54
CA GLN A 956 60.07 -10.56 -22.20
C GLN A 956 58.88 -9.89 -22.88
N ASP A 957 58.41 -10.43 -24.01
CA ASP A 957 57.17 -9.98 -24.64
C ASP A 957 55.99 -10.12 -23.68
N TYR A 958 55.13 -9.10 -23.64
CA TYR A 958 53.93 -9.07 -22.82
C TYR A 958 52.75 -8.61 -23.66
N GLU A 959 51.65 -9.36 -23.68
CA GLU A 959 50.44 -8.96 -24.42
C GLU A 959 49.43 -8.29 -23.47
N PRO A 960 49.29 -6.95 -23.52
CA PRO A 960 48.38 -6.24 -22.64
C PRO A 960 46.92 -6.43 -23.06
N THR A 961 46.03 -6.38 -22.07
CA THR A 961 44.59 -6.33 -22.29
C THR A 961 44.02 -5.00 -21.81
N LEU A 962 42.80 -4.65 -22.22
CA LEU A 962 42.12 -3.46 -21.70
C LEU A 962 41.96 -3.47 -20.17
N LYS A 963 41.94 -4.67 -19.56
CA LYS A 963 41.81 -4.85 -18.11
C LYS A 963 43.16 -4.85 -17.38
N ASP A 964 44.19 -5.44 -17.99
CA ASP A 964 45.50 -5.64 -17.38
C ASP A 964 46.60 -5.06 -18.26
N MET A 965 47.16 -3.93 -17.80
CA MET A 965 48.25 -3.21 -18.45
C MET A 965 49.10 -2.52 -17.37
N PRO A 966 50.11 -3.23 -16.81
CA PRO A 966 50.98 -2.68 -15.78
C PRO A 966 51.72 -1.41 -16.21
N ASP A 967 51.86 -0.46 -15.28
CA ASP A 967 52.54 0.83 -15.49
C ASP A 967 54.01 0.71 -15.93
N ASN A 968 54.68 -0.38 -15.53
CA ASN A 968 56.08 -0.64 -15.82
C ASN A 968 56.34 -1.36 -17.15
N LEU A 969 55.31 -1.57 -17.98
CA LEU A 969 55.47 -2.09 -19.33
C LEU A 969 56.27 -1.12 -20.20
N LEU A 970 57.22 -1.66 -20.96
CA LEU A 970 58.07 -0.94 -21.90
C LEU A 970 57.54 -1.10 -23.32
N LEU A 971 57.42 0.00 -24.05
CA LEU A 971 57.01 0.06 -25.45
C LEU A 971 58.24 0.27 -26.33
N THR A 972 58.53 -0.70 -27.19
CA THR A 972 59.65 -0.64 -28.15
C THR A 972 59.11 -0.61 -29.56
N LYS A 973 59.54 0.37 -30.36
CA LYS A 973 59.11 0.48 -31.76
C LYS A 973 59.72 -0.64 -32.60
N GLN A 974 58.92 -1.28 -33.44
CA GLN A 974 59.35 -2.36 -34.33
C GLN A 974 58.83 -2.16 -35.75
N ASP A 975 59.62 -2.60 -36.73
CA ASP A 975 59.19 -2.65 -38.12
C ASP A 975 58.32 -3.89 -38.36
N LEU A 976 57.07 -3.67 -38.78
CA LEU A 976 56.13 -4.74 -39.09
C LEU A 976 56.22 -5.16 -40.56
N ALA A 977 56.04 -6.45 -40.81
CA ALA A 977 55.88 -6.97 -42.16
C ALA A 977 54.68 -6.31 -42.88
N GLU A 978 54.77 -6.13 -44.19
CA GLU A 978 53.65 -5.61 -45.00
C GLU A 978 52.40 -6.51 -44.86
N PRO A 979 51.17 -5.97 -45.01
CA PRO A 979 49.96 -6.72 -44.64
C PRO A 979 49.77 -8.02 -45.45
N ASN A 980 50.09 -8.00 -46.74
CA ASN A 980 50.01 -9.19 -47.59
C ASN A 980 51.10 -10.21 -47.24
N ILE A 981 52.31 -9.73 -46.92
CA ILE A 981 53.44 -10.57 -46.50
C ILE A 981 53.14 -11.24 -45.16
N TRP A 982 52.59 -10.51 -44.20
CA TRP A 982 52.15 -11.04 -42.90
C TRP A 982 51.12 -12.16 -43.07
N LYS A 983 50.07 -11.93 -43.86
CA LYS A 983 49.02 -12.94 -44.09
C LYS A 983 49.60 -14.23 -44.69
N LEU A 984 50.40 -14.10 -45.75
CA LEU A 984 51.05 -15.24 -46.39
C LEU A 984 52.03 -15.96 -45.45
N GLY A 985 52.80 -15.21 -44.66
CA GLY A 985 53.73 -15.76 -43.68
C GLY A 985 53.02 -16.57 -42.58
N VAL A 986 51.91 -16.05 -42.04
CA VAL A 986 51.06 -16.76 -41.08
C VAL A 986 50.46 -18.03 -41.70
N ASP A 987 49.87 -17.93 -42.89
CA ASP A 987 49.26 -19.08 -43.57
C ASP A 987 50.30 -20.19 -43.87
N ASN A 988 51.51 -19.81 -44.31
CA ASN A 988 52.60 -20.76 -44.56
C ASN A 988 53.19 -21.35 -43.28
N ALA A 989 53.35 -20.56 -42.22
CA ALA A 989 53.79 -21.07 -40.92
C ALA A 989 52.82 -22.12 -40.36
N SER A 990 51.51 -21.87 -40.47
CA SER A 990 50.48 -22.86 -40.13
C SER A 990 50.55 -24.11 -40.99
N ALA A 991 50.71 -23.96 -42.31
CA ALA A 991 50.70 -25.09 -43.23
C ALA A 991 51.94 -26.00 -43.09
N ILE A 992 53.10 -25.43 -42.76
CA ILE A 992 54.39 -26.14 -42.77
C ILE A 992 54.77 -26.67 -41.40
N PHE A 993 54.61 -25.83 -40.36
CA PHE A 993 55.01 -26.16 -38.99
C PHE A 993 53.84 -26.59 -38.11
N GLY A 994 52.59 -26.48 -38.58
CA GLY A 994 51.40 -26.78 -37.79
C GLY A 994 51.14 -25.77 -36.67
N LEU A 995 51.76 -24.59 -36.74
CA LEU A 995 51.58 -23.51 -35.77
C LEU A 995 50.19 -22.86 -35.90
N THR A 996 49.68 -22.31 -34.81
CA THR A 996 48.42 -21.54 -34.78
C THR A 996 48.69 -20.08 -34.37
N PRO A 997 49.42 -19.31 -35.18
CA PRO A 997 49.76 -17.93 -34.86
C PRO A 997 48.52 -17.03 -34.94
N ASN A 998 48.54 -15.93 -34.17
CA ASN A 998 47.50 -14.93 -34.23
C ASN A 998 47.52 -14.22 -35.59
N LYS A 999 46.36 -14.09 -36.24
CA LYS A 999 46.24 -13.46 -37.56
C LYS A 999 46.39 -11.94 -37.51
N LEU A 1000 46.23 -11.33 -36.33
CA LEU A 1000 46.35 -9.89 -36.14
C LEU A 1000 47.80 -9.44 -36.32
N ARG A 1001 48.01 -8.43 -37.18
CA ARG A 1001 49.34 -7.90 -37.48
C ARG A 1001 49.78 -6.86 -36.44
N THR A 1002 50.31 -7.33 -35.32
CA THR A 1002 50.90 -6.49 -34.26
C THR A 1002 52.37 -6.86 -34.04
N ALA A 1003 53.12 -5.96 -33.38
CA ALA A 1003 54.53 -6.16 -33.07
C ALA A 1003 54.76 -7.41 -32.18
N ASN A 1004 53.96 -7.56 -31.11
CA ASN A 1004 54.00 -8.73 -30.25
C ASN A 1004 53.68 -10.05 -30.99
N HIS A 1005 52.70 -10.06 -31.90
CA HIS A 1005 52.39 -11.29 -32.65
C HIS A 1005 53.50 -11.64 -33.65
N GLN A 1006 54.18 -10.64 -34.21
CA GLN A 1006 55.35 -10.87 -35.05
C GLN A 1006 56.50 -11.50 -34.25
N ASN A 1007 56.79 -10.98 -33.04
CA ASN A 1007 57.80 -11.58 -32.15
C ASN A 1007 57.42 -13.02 -31.74
N ALA A 1008 56.15 -13.26 -31.41
CA ALA A 1008 55.68 -14.60 -31.03
C ALA A 1008 55.83 -15.61 -32.19
N LEU A 1009 55.41 -15.23 -33.39
CA LEU A 1009 55.57 -16.07 -34.58
C LEU A 1009 57.05 -16.31 -34.91
N GLU A 1010 57.90 -15.28 -34.81
CA GLU A 1010 59.35 -15.44 -34.97
C GLU A 1010 59.90 -16.48 -33.98
N LYS A 1011 59.55 -16.36 -32.70
CA LYS A 1011 60.02 -17.27 -31.65
C LYS A 1011 59.57 -18.70 -31.92
N ASP A 1012 58.28 -18.91 -32.21
CA ASP A 1012 57.71 -20.23 -32.47
C ASP A 1012 58.38 -20.89 -33.69
N VAL A 1013 58.62 -20.12 -34.75
CA VAL A 1013 59.31 -20.61 -35.96
C VAL A 1013 60.77 -20.93 -35.66
N GLN A 1014 61.49 -20.08 -34.93
CA GLN A 1014 62.88 -20.34 -34.55
C GLN A 1014 63.01 -21.58 -33.65
N ASP A 1015 62.05 -21.81 -32.74
CA ASP A 1015 62.05 -22.99 -31.89
C ASP A 1015 61.78 -24.27 -32.70
N GLU A 1016 60.90 -24.23 -33.70
CA GLU A 1016 60.68 -25.37 -34.60
C GLU A 1016 61.89 -25.62 -35.52
N VAL A 1017 62.52 -24.55 -36.01
CA VAL A 1017 63.78 -24.63 -36.76
C VAL A 1017 64.87 -25.31 -35.93
N LYS A 1018 65.05 -24.91 -34.66
CA LYS A 1018 66.03 -25.54 -33.76
C LYS A 1018 65.73 -27.02 -33.52
N ARG A 1019 64.45 -27.41 -33.44
CA ARG A 1019 64.03 -28.80 -33.20
C ARG A 1019 64.23 -29.71 -34.41
N GLN A 1020 63.97 -29.21 -35.62
CA GLN A 1020 63.89 -30.06 -36.82
C GLN A 1020 65.13 -30.02 -37.72
N LEU A 1021 65.93 -28.95 -37.66
CA LEU A 1021 67.05 -28.76 -38.60
C LEU A 1021 68.03 -29.94 -38.60
N GLY A 1022 68.49 -30.38 -37.42
CA GLY A 1022 69.41 -31.53 -37.32
C GLY A 1022 68.82 -32.82 -37.88
N HIS A 1023 67.55 -33.12 -37.57
CA HIS A 1023 66.86 -34.30 -38.10
C HIS A 1023 66.69 -34.25 -39.63
N CYS A 1024 66.46 -33.06 -40.20
CA CYS A 1024 66.33 -32.89 -41.65
C CYS A 1024 67.69 -33.07 -42.36
N GLU A 1025 68.78 -32.58 -41.78
CA GLU A 1025 70.14 -32.76 -42.30
C GLU A 1025 70.56 -34.24 -42.30
N GLU A 1026 70.27 -34.95 -41.21
CA GLU A 1026 70.46 -36.40 -41.12
C GLU A 1026 69.62 -37.16 -42.15
N LEU A 1027 68.35 -36.78 -42.32
CA LEU A 1027 67.45 -37.39 -43.30
C LEU A 1027 68.00 -37.29 -44.73
N VAL A 1028 68.51 -36.13 -45.14
CA VAL A 1028 69.11 -35.94 -46.47
C VAL A 1028 70.31 -36.87 -46.67
N THR A 1029 71.15 -37.00 -45.64
CA THR A 1029 72.33 -37.87 -45.66
C THR A 1029 71.95 -39.34 -45.82
N GLU A 1030 71.02 -39.82 -44.99
CA GLU A 1030 70.55 -41.21 -45.01
C GLU A 1030 69.77 -41.54 -46.29
N LEU A 1031 68.94 -40.62 -46.80
CA LEU A 1031 68.21 -40.82 -48.06
C LEU A 1031 69.17 -40.97 -49.25
N ARG A 1032 70.25 -40.17 -49.33
CA ARG A 1032 71.27 -40.32 -50.39
C ARG A 1032 71.97 -41.67 -50.30
N GLY A 1033 72.31 -42.11 -49.09
CA GLY A 1033 72.87 -43.44 -48.86
C GLY A 1033 71.91 -44.56 -49.29
N ALA A 1034 70.64 -44.48 -48.89
CA ALA A 1034 69.62 -45.46 -49.25
C ALA A 1034 69.35 -45.51 -50.77
N LEU A 1035 69.26 -44.35 -51.45
CA LEU A 1035 69.05 -44.27 -52.90
C LEU A 1035 70.22 -44.89 -53.69
N SER A 1036 71.46 -44.72 -53.21
CA SER A 1036 72.63 -45.37 -53.83
C SER A 1036 72.57 -46.91 -53.74
N ARG A 1037 72.04 -47.48 -52.65
CA ARG A 1037 71.92 -48.94 -52.46
C ARG A 1037 70.94 -49.58 -53.44
N VAL A 1038 69.93 -48.82 -53.89
CA VAL A 1038 68.93 -49.29 -54.86
C VAL A 1038 69.21 -48.83 -56.31
N ASN A 1039 70.32 -48.13 -56.56
CA ASN A 1039 70.69 -47.53 -57.86
C ASN A 1039 69.60 -46.58 -58.42
N GLN A 1040 68.96 -45.79 -57.56
CA GLN A 1040 68.02 -44.75 -57.98
C GLN A 1040 68.71 -43.39 -58.07
N GLY A 1041 68.27 -42.55 -59.01
CA GLY A 1041 68.77 -41.19 -59.18
C GLY A 1041 68.37 -40.28 -58.01
N THR A 1042 69.13 -39.21 -57.80
CA THR A 1042 68.88 -38.21 -56.75
C THR A 1042 67.76 -37.22 -57.09
N GLN A 1043 67.21 -37.28 -58.30
CA GLN A 1043 66.11 -36.41 -58.75
C GLN A 1043 64.74 -37.02 -58.43
N CYS A 1044 64.43 -37.19 -57.14
CA CYS A 1044 63.15 -37.73 -56.67
C CYS A 1044 62.44 -36.77 -55.69
N ASN A 1045 61.11 -36.89 -55.57
CA ASN A 1045 60.30 -35.94 -54.81
C ASN A 1045 60.67 -35.92 -53.33
N ARG A 1046 60.95 -37.09 -52.75
CA ARG A 1046 61.35 -37.22 -51.34
C ARG A 1046 62.66 -36.52 -51.02
N LEU A 1047 63.70 -36.73 -51.83
CA LEU A 1047 65.00 -36.09 -51.60
C LEU A 1047 64.91 -34.58 -51.87
N ARG A 1048 64.19 -34.16 -52.91
CA ARG A 1048 63.96 -32.72 -53.20
C ARG A 1048 63.25 -32.00 -52.06
N ASN A 1049 62.24 -32.61 -51.45
CA ASN A 1049 61.56 -32.02 -50.28
C ASN A 1049 62.44 -32.01 -49.03
N ALA A 1050 63.25 -33.06 -48.79
CA ALA A 1050 64.20 -33.07 -47.68
C ALA A 1050 65.32 -32.02 -47.84
N GLU A 1051 65.87 -31.85 -49.04
CA GLU A 1051 66.88 -30.84 -49.35
C GLU A 1051 66.32 -29.42 -49.26
N TYR A 1052 65.10 -29.21 -49.77
CA TYR A 1052 64.41 -27.93 -49.64
C TYR A 1052 64.08 -27.61 -48.17
N ALA A 1053 63.65 -28.61 -47.38
CA ALA A 1053 63.43 -28.44 -45.94
C ALA A 1053 64.70 -27.96 -45.23
N VAL A 1054 65.86 -28.56 -45.47
CA VAL A 1054 67.13 -28.10 -44.90
C VAL A 1054 67.45 -26.66 -45.31
N SER A 1055 67.37 -26.35 -46.62
CA SER A 1055 67.64 -25.00 -47.12
C SER A 1055 66.69 -23.95 -46.52
N LEU A 1056 65.41 -24.29 -46.39
CA LEU A 1056 64.39 -23.44 -45.78
C LEU A 1056 64.69 -23.20 -44.30
N LEU A 1057 64.92 -24.26 -43.52
CA LEU A 1057 65.19 -24.16 -42.08
C LEU A 1057 66.48 -23.37 -41.80
N GLN A 1058 67.53 -23.55 -42.59
CA GLN A 1058 68.76 -22.75 -42.50
C GLN A 1058 68.52 -21.27 -42.84
N THR A 1059 67.69 -20.99 -43.85
CA THR A 1059 67.32 -19.62 -44.22
C THR A 1059 66.52 -18.93 -43.11
N LEU A 1060 65.59 -19.65 -42.47
CA LEU A 1060 64.78 -19.14 -41.37
C LEU A 1060 65.60 -18.96 -40.08
N GLN A 1061 66.61 -19.80 -39.83
CA GLN A 1061 67.51 -19.68 -38.67
C GLN A 1061 68.27 -18.35 -38.63
N GLY A 1062 68.61 -17.79 -39.80
CA GLY A 1062 69.41 -16.57 -39.93
C GLY A 1062 68.63 -15.26 -40.05
N LYS A 1063 67.29 -15.30 -39.96
CA LYS A 1063 66.41 -14.13 -40.15
C LYS A 1063 65.62 -13.81 -38.88
N GLN A 1064 65.26 -12.54 -38.71
CA GLN A 1064 64.49 -12.03 -37.57
C GLN A 1064 63.46 -10.99 -38.04
N GLY A 1065 62.45 -10.71 -37.22
CA GLY A 1065 61.43 -9.70 -37.45
C GLY A 1065 60.74 -9.82 -38.81
N ALA A 1066 60.55 -8.68 -39.47
CA ALA A 1066 59.87 -8.60 -40.77
C ALA A 1066 60.57 -9.44 -41.87
N ASP A 1067 61.89 -9.58 -41.82
CA ASP A 1067 62.65 -10.36 -42.80
C ASP A 1067 62.38 -11.87 -42.68
N LEU A 1068 62.15 -12.37 -41.45
CA LEU A 1068 61.75 -13.75 -41.22
C LEU A 1068 60.34 -13.99 -41.76
N ILE A 1069 59.41 -13.06 -41.53
CA ILE A 1069 58.05 -13.16 -42.08
C ILE A 1069 58.06 -13.11 -43.62
N ALA A 1070 58.90 -12.27 -44.21
CA ALA A 1070 59.08 -12.24 -45.66
C ALA A 1070 59.62 -13.57 -46.20
N ALA A 1071 60.55 -14.21 -45.48
CA ALA A 1071 61.04 -15.55 -45.84
C ALA A 1071 59.95 -16.63 -45.73
N LEU A 1072 59.06 -16.54 -44.73
CA LEU A 1072 57.90 -17.44 -44.62
C LEU A 1072 56.90 -17.23 -45.75
N ALA A 1073 56.65 -15.97 -46.14
CA ALA A 1073 55.73 -15.65 -47.22
C ALA A 1073 56.23 -16.15 -48.60
N ASP A 1074 57.55 -16.17 -48.81
CA ASP A 1074 58.20 -16.58 -50.06
C ASP A 1074 58.40 -18.11 -50.22
N ILE A 1075 57.83 -18.92 -49.32
CA ILE A 1075 58.01 -20.38 -49.39
C ILE A 1075 57.35 -20.96 -50.64
N GLN A 1076 58.16 -21.69 -51.43
CA GLN A 1076 57.76 -22.37 -52.66
C GLN A 1076 58.14 -23.86 -52.57
N PRO A 1077 57.24 -24.73 -52.06
CA PRO A 1077 57.55 -26.14 -51.85
C PRO A 1077 57.78 -26.86 -53.19
N PRO A 1078 58.78 -27.76 -53.30
CA PRO A 1078 59.07 -28.50 -54.54
C PRO A 1078 57.90 -29.30 -55.11
N THR A 1079 56.98 -29.78 -54.26
CA THR A 1079 55.73 -30.44 -54.66
C THR A 1079 54.51 -29.70 -54.12
N ASN A 1080 54.25 -29.76 -52.81
CA ASN A 1080 53.21 -28.99 -52.13
C ASN A 1080 53.54 -28.80 -50.65
N ALA A 1081 52.86 -27.86 -49.98
CA ALA A 1081 53.15 -27.50 -48.59
C ALA A 1081 52.96 -28.66 -47.61
N MET A 1082 51.95 -29.52 -47.82
CA MET A 1082 51.69 -30.67 -46.95
C MET A 1082 52.77 -31.75 -47.06
N ALA A 1083 53.30 -31.97 -48.27
CA ALA A 1083 54.39 -32.91 -48.51
C ALA A 1083 55.70 -32.43 -47.85
N LEU A 1084 55.98 -31.12 -47.94
CA LEU A 1084 57.11 -30.50 -47.26
C LEU A 1084 56.96 -30.59 -45.72
N ALA A 1085 55.79 -30.23 -45.19
CA ALA A 1085 55.46 -30.35 -43.77
C ALA A 1085 55.66 -31.78 -43.26
N LYS A 1086 55.14 -32.78 -44.00
CA LYS A 1086 55.30 -34.19 -43.66
C LYS A 1086 56.77 -34.62 -43.66
N SER A 1087 57.55 -34.15 -44.62
CA SER A 1087 58.99 -34.42 -44.71
C SER A 1087 59.74 -33.89 -43.48
N ILE A 1088 59.41 -32.67 -43.03
CA ILE A 1088 60.01 -32.05 -41.83
C ILE A 1088 59.62 -32.84 -40.57
N VAL A 1089 58.32 -33.03 -40.34
CA VAL A 1089 57.80 -33.64 -39.09
C VAL A 1089 58.26 -35.10 -38.92
N SER A 1090 58.34 -35.86 -40.00
CA SER A 1090 58.73 -37.28 -39.93
C SER A 1090 60.24 -37.51 -40.02
N ALA A 1091 61.06 -36.46 -40.16
CA ALA A 1091 62.47 -36.59 -40.51
C ALA A 1091 63.25 -37.54 -39.59
N ALA A 1092 63.13 -37.39 -38.27
CA ALA A 1092 63.77 -38.28 -37.30
C ALA A 1092 63.31 -39.74 -37.46
N SER A 1093 61.99 -39.97 -37.55
CA SER A 1093 61.42 -41.31 -37.65
C SER A 1093 61.77 -42.04 -38.94
N VAL A 1094 61.86 -41.30 -40.05
CA VAL A 1094 62.23 -41.85 -41.37
C VAL A 1094 63.72 -42.14 -41.42
N THR A 1095 64.55 -41.26 -40.86
CA THR A 1095 65.99 -41.47 -40.68
C THR A 1095 66.26 -42.73 -39.87
N GLN A 1096 65.61 -42.87 -38.71
CA GLN A 1096 65.73 -44.06 -37.87
C GLN A 1096 65.28 -45.33 -38.62
N ALA A 1097 64.17 -45.26 -39.36
CA ALA A 1097 63.69 -46.39 -40.16
C ALA A 1097 64.66 -46.79 -41.28
N ILE A 1098 65.42 -45.85 -41.84
CA ILE A 1098 66.48 -46.14 -42.81
C ILE A 1098 67.69 -46.78 -42.10
N GLN A 1099 68.09 -46.27 -40.94
CA GLN A 1099 69.25 -46.75 -40.20
C GLN A 1099 69.04 -48.16 -39.61
N ASP A 1100 67.89 -48.39 -38.97
CA ASP A 1100 67.54 -49.68 -38.33
C ASP A 1100 67.19 -50.77 -39.35
N ASN A 1101 67.02 -50.41 -40.62
CA ASN A 1101 66.70 -51.37 -41.65
C ASN A 1101 67.88 -52.33 -41.90
N ASN A 1102 67.61 -53.63 -41.88
CA ASN A 1102 68.57 -54.66 -42.27
C ASN A 1102 68.77 -54.68 -43.81
N TRP A 1103 69.57 -53.74 -44.30
CA TRP A 1103 69.89 -53.63 -45.73
C TRP A 1103 70.63 -54.85 -46.28
N GLN A 1104 71.45 -55.52 -45.48
CA GLN A 1104 72.17 -56.73 -45.89
C GLN A 1104 71.20 -57.87 -46.24
N LEU A 1105 70.12 -58.02 -45.47
CA LEU A 1105 69.06 -58.98 -45.75
C LEU A 1105 68.40 -58.69 -47.11
N LEU A 1106 68.02 -57.43 -47.34
CA LEU A 1106 67.37 -57.02 -48.57
C LEU A 1106 68.30 -57.18 -49.78
N GLU A 1107 69.57 -56.77 -49.67
CA GLU A 1107 70.57 -56.92 -50.72
C GLU A 1107 70.85 -58.40 -51.05
N THR A 1108 70.88 -59.27 -50.04
CA THR A 1108 71.05 -60.72 -50.23
C THR A 1108 69.88 -61.32 -51.00
N VAL A 1109 68.65 -60.93 -50.65
CA VAL A 1109 67.45 -61.36 -51.38
C VAL A 1109 67.43 -60.80 -52.80
N TRP A 1110 67.79 -59.54 -53.01
CA TRP A 1110 67.84 -58.93 -54.34
C TRP A 1110 68.88 -59.57 -55.27
N LYS A 1111 70.01 -60.07 -54.73
CA LYS A 1111 71.04 -60.80 -55.49
C LYS A 1111 70.56 -62.17 -56.01
N SER A 1112 69.50 -62.75 -55.44
CA SER A 1112 68.95 -64.03 -55.90
C SER A 1112 68.33 -63.98 -57.30
N GLY A 1113 67.95 -62.78 -57.78
CA GLY A 1113 67.36 -62.58 -59.11
C GLY A 1113 65.93 -63.12 -59.30
N ALA A 1114 65.29 -63.63 -58.24
CA ALA A 1114 63.92 -64.13 -58.30
C ALA A 1114 62.91 -63.00 -58.62
N ALA A 1115 61.84 -63.31 -59.36
CA ALA A 1115 60.82 -62.33 -59.75
C ALA A 1115 60.20 -61.60 -58.54
N GLU A 1116 59.93 -62.32 -57.46
CA GLU A 1116 59.41 -61.77 -56.20
C GLU A 1116 60.43 -60.83 -55.52
N ALA A 1117 61.74 -61.16 -55.58
CA ALA A 1117 62.80 -60.31 -55.03
C ALA A 1117 62.95 -58.99 -55.80
N LEU A 1118 62.78 -59.01 -57.12
CA LEU A 1118 62.76 -57.80 -57.95
C LEU A 1118 61.53 -56.91 -57.65
N GLN A 1119 60.37 -57.51 -57.35
CA GLN A 1119 59.18 -56.77 -56.92
C GLN A 1119 59.37 -56.12 -55.54
N ILE A 1120 60.04 -56.79 -54.59
CA ILE A 1120 60.42 -56.17 -53.30
C ILE A 1120 61.35 -54.97 -53.55
N LYS A 1121 62.38 -55.12 -54.40
CA LYS A 1121 63.29 -54.02 -54.76
C LYS A 1121 62.57 -52.84 -55.40
N GLN A 1122 61.61 -53.11 -56.30
CA GLN A 1122 60.84 -52.07 -56.98
C GLN A 1122 59.93 -51.30 -56.00
N ARG A 1123 59.28 -51.98 -55.04
CA ARG A 1123 58.47 -51.34 -54.00
C ARG A 1123 59.30 -50.45 -53.08
N VAL A 1124 60.47 -50.92 -52.63
CA VAL A 1124 61.40 -50.12 -51.82
C VAL A 1124 61.92 -48.91 -52.61
N SER A 1125 62.25 -49.10 -53.89
CA SER A 1125 62.68 -47.99 -54.77
C SER A 1125 61.57 -46.96 -55.01
N ALA A 1126 60.33 -47.40 -55.22
CA ALA A 1126 59.17 -46.52 -55.35
C ALA A 1126 58.90 -45.75 -54.04
N ALA A 1127 59.00 -46.42 -52.89
CA ALA A 1127 58.85 -45.77 -51.59
C ALA A 1127 59.98 -44.75 -51.32
N LEU A 1128 61.24 -45.04 -51.67
CA LEU A 1128 62.35 -44.09 -51.53
C LEU A 1128 62.25 -42.86 -52.44
N THR A 1129 61.48 -42.94 -53.54
CA THR A 1129 61.38 -41.87 -54.55
C THR A 1129 60.11 -41.03 -54.44
N ALA A 1130 58.99 -41.62 -53.99
CA ALA A 1130 57.72 -40.93 -53.75
C ALA A 1130 57.76 -40.11 -52.46
N ASP A 1131 56.97 -39.03 -52.35
CA ASP A 1131 56.87 -38.23 -51.11
C ASP A 1131 56.45 -39.08 -49.90
N GLU A 1132 56.93 -38.72 -48.70
CA GLU A 1132 56.53 -39.41 -47.46
C GLU A 1132 55.03 -39.29 -47.17
N LEU A 1133 54.40 -38.22 -47.66
CA LEU A 1133 52.94 -38.06 -47.65
C LEU A 1133 52.22 -39.10 -48.51
N VAL A 1134 52.83 -39.54 -49.61
CA VAL A 1134 52.23 -40.48 -50.58
C VAL A 1134 52.52 -41.93 -50.21
N THR A 1135 53.71 -42.22 -49.69
CA THR A 1135 54.10 -43.58 -49.29
C THR A 1135 54.98 -43.53 -48.05
N ALA A 1136 54.54 -44.12 -46.94
CA ALA A 1136 55.32 -44.11 -45.69
C ALA A 1136 56.55 -45.04 -45.78
N LEU A 1137 57.77 -44.49 -45.65
CA LEU A 1137 59.01 -45.29 -45.85
C LEU A 1137 59.11 -46.43 -44.85
N ALA A 1138 58.85 -46.10 -43.58
CA ALA A 1138 59.07 -47.02 -42.48
C ALA A 1138 58.17 -48.26 -42.58
N GLN A 1139 56.97 -48.11 -43.13
CA GLN A 1139 56.08 -49.24 -43.39
C GLN A 1139 56.54 -50.04 -44.61
N ALA A 1140 56.96 -49.36 -45.69
CA ALA A 1140 57.47 -50.01 -46.88
C ALA A 1140 58.73 -50.84 -46.60
N LEU A 1141 59.65 -50.33 -45.77
CA LEU A 1141 60.86 -51.04 -45.34
C LEU A 1141 60.53 -52.24 -44.44
N ARG A 1142 59.65 -52.08 -43.45
CA ARG A 1142 59.19 -53.20 -42.60
C ARG A 1142 58.52 -54.31 -43.39
N GLN A 1143 57.65 -53.95 -44.34
CA GLN A 1143 57.02 -54.93 -45.22
C GLN A 1143 58.05 -55.63 -46.11
N ALA A 1144 59.02 -54.89 -46.66
CA ALA A 1144 60.09 -55.46 -47.47
C ALA A 1144 60.95 -56.46 -46.67
N GLN A 1145 61.23 -56.19 -45.40
CA GLN A 1145 61.95 -57.11 -44.52
C GLN A 1145 61.14 -58.38 -44.21
N ALA A 1146 59.85 -58.23 -43.91
CA ALA A 1146 58.97 -59.37 -43.65
C ALA A 1146 58.87 -60.27 -44.90
N ASP A 1147 58.68 -59.67 -46.07
CA ASP A 1147 58.61 -60.36 -47.35
C ASP A 1147 59.96 -61.07 -47.65
N ALA A 1148 61.09 -60.38 -47.46
CA ALA A 1148 62.44 -60.94 -47.63
C ALA A 1148 62.73 -62.12 -46.68
N THR A 1149 62.30 -62.04 -45.41
CA THR A 1149 62.47 -63.11 -44.42
C THR A 1149 61.61 -64.33 -44.76
N SER A 1150 60.38 -64.10 -45.23
CA SER A 1150 59.47 -65.17 -45.68
C SER A 1150 60.02 -65.91 -46.89
N GLN A 1151 60.72 -65.21 -47.79
CA GLN A 1151 61.33 -65.80 -48.97
C GLN A 1151 62.55 -66.66 -48.61
N LEU A 1152 63.36 -66.23 -47.64
CA LEU A 1152 64.51 -67.00 -47.15
C LEU A 1152 64.10 -68.24 -46.36
N THR A 1153 63.01 -68.16 -45.58
CA THR A 1153 62.50 -69.31 -44.80
C THR A 1153 61.80 -70.36 -45.66
N ARG A 1154 61.18 -69.98 -46.79
CA ARG A 1154 60.60 -70.96 -47.75
C ARG A 1154 61.64 -71.81 -48.48
N ASN A 1155 62.91 -71.40 -48.51
CA ASN A 1155 64.00 -72.15 -49.16
C ASN A 1155 64.71 -73.17 -48.24
N VAL A 1156 64.19 -73.44 -47.04
CA VAL A 1156 64.72 -74.47 -46.11
C VAL A 1156 63.71 -75.63 -45.98
N VAL A 1157 64.11 -76.85 -46.35
CA VAL A 1157 63.31 -78.09 -46.21
C VAL A 1157 63.48 -78.71 -44.80
N PRO A 1158 62.41 -79.08 -44.07
CA PRO A 1158 62.51 -79.91 -42.86
C PRO A 1158 62.16 -81.40 -43.11
N PRO A 1159 62.74 -82.38 -42.37
CA PRO A 1159 62.33 -83.79 -42.44
C PRO A 1159 61.15 -84.13 -41.51
N ALA A 1160 60.60 -85.34 -41.73
CA ALA A 1160 59.23 -85.79 -41.43
C ALA A 1160 58.86 -86.16 -39.97
N VAL A 1161 57.54 -86.30 -39.81
CA VAL A 1161 56.62 -86.47 -38.65
C VAL A 1161 56.82 -87.73 -37.78
N GLN A 1162 56.56 -87.64 -36.47
CA GLN A 1162 56.00 -88.74 -35.64
C GLN A 1162 55.01 -88.25 -34.55
N ASN A 1163 53.91 -89.00 -34.40
CA ASN A 1163 52.86 -88.99 -33.33
C ASN A 1163 53.48 -89.44 -31.97
N VAL A 1164 52.98 -89.21 -30.74
CA VAL A 1164 51.65 -89.26 -30.06
C VAL A 1164 51.76 -88.54 -28.65
N PRO A 1165 50.76 -88.49 -27.71
CA PRO A 1165 50.49 -87.41 -26.72
C PRO A 1165 50.75 -87.91 -25.26
N PRO A 1166 50.16 -87.43 -24.12
CA PRO A 1166 49.34 -86.25 -23.78
C PRO A 1166 49.79 -85.43 -22.52
N ALA A 1167 49.14 -84.28 -22.31
CA ALA A 1167 48.92 -83.53 -21.06
C ALA A 1167 50.08 -82.85 -20.26
N ASP A 1168 49.72 -81.65 -19.78
CA ASP A 1168 50.26 -80.82 -18.69
C ASP A 1168 51.69 -80.26 -18.75
N THR A 1169 51.82 -78.94 -18.93
CA THR A 1169 52.16 -78.00 -17.84
C THR A 1169 52.25 -76.54 -18.34
N SER A 1170 51.77 -75.65 -17.48
CA SER A 1170 52.04 -74.21 -17.34
C SER A 1170 53.42 -73.73 -17.87
N ILE A 1171 53.61 -72.52 -18.41
CA ILE A 1171 53.76 -71.25 -17.66
C ILE A 1171 53.76 -70.04 -18.63
N LYS A 1172 52.95 -69.02 -18.26
CA LYS A 1172 53.11 -67.54 -18.33
C LYS A 1172 53.87 -66.88 -19.50
N GLY A 1173 53.15 -66.02 -20.22
CA GLY A 1173 53.66 -64.88 -20.99
C GLY A 1173 52.72 -63.68 -20.82
N ALA A 1174 53.29 -62.51 -20.52
CA ALA A 1174 52.65 -61.36 -19.91
C ALA A 1174 51.66 -60.58 -20.81
N GLY A 1175 50.54 -60.17 -20.20
CA GLY A 1175 50.05 -58.78 -20.30
C GLY A 1175 49.30 -58.33 -21.55
N GLY A 1176 48.47 -59.16 -22.18
CA GLY A 1176 47.54 -58.72 -23.23
C GLY A 1176 46.14 -58.43 -22.67
N ARG A 1177 45.61 -57.21 -22.87
CA ARG A 1177 44.17 -56.90 -22.67
C ARG A 1177 43.35 -57.90 -23.48
N LYS A 1178 42.57 -58.74 -22.79
CA LYS A 1178 41.67 -59.72 -23.41
C LYS A 1178 40.26 -59.12 -23.45
N VAL A 1179 39.72 -58.86 -24.64
CA VAL A 1179 38.33 -58.42 -24.80
C VAL A 1179 37.42 -59.58 -24.44
N LEU A 1180 36.54 -59.38 -23.45
CA LEU A 1180 35.67 -60.43 -22.92
C LEU A 1180 34.32 -60.49 -23.64
N GLU A 1181 33.77 -59.34 -24.02
CA GLU A 1181 32.50 -59.22 -24.75
C GLU A 1181 32.47 -57.85 -25.45
N GLN A 1182 31.97 -57.76 -26.69
CA GLN A 1182 31.82 -56.50 -27.44
C GLN A 1182 30.44 -56.46 -28.13
N VAL A 1183 29.61 -55.49 -27.75
CA VAL A 1183 28.23 -55.34 -28.24
C VAL A 1183 27.99 -53.86 -28.60
N GLN A 1184 27.37 -53.59 -29.75
CA GLN A 1184 27.02 -52.25 -30.20
C GLN A 1184 25.50 -52.16 -30.40
N GLN A 1185 24.82 -51.30 -29.64
CA GLN A 1185 23.37 -51.06 -29.73
C GLN A 1185 23.09 -49.56 -29.88
N SER A 1186 22.08 -49.19 -30.69
CA SER A 1186 21.69 -47.80 -30.95
C SER A 1186 20.16 -47.65 -30.86
N GLY A 1187 19.66 -46.43 -30.59
CA GLY A 1187 18.22 -46.15 -30.50
C GLY A 1187 17.56 -46.61 -29.19
N LEU A 1188 18.31 -46.72 -28.09
CA LEU A 1188 17.80 -47.18 -26.79
C LEU A 1188 16.97 -46.08 -26.11
N THR A 1189 15.76 -46.43 -25.65
CA THR A 1189 14.99 -45.56 -24.75
C THR A 1189 15.61 -45.52 -23.35
N SER A 1190 15.30 -44.49 -22.55
CA SER A 1190 15.85 -44.36 -21.17
C SER A 1190 15.67 -45.63 -20.32
N LYS A 1191 14.52 -46.31 -20.45
CA LYS A 1191 14.24 -47.56 -19.73
C LYS A 1191 15.12 -48.72 -20.21
N GLN A 1192 15.36 -48.85 -21.51
CA GLN A 1192 16.21 -49.89 -22.09
C GLN A 1192 17.70 -49.66 -21.82
N ALA A 1193 18.14 -48.40 -21.84
CA ALA A 1193 19.51 -48.05 -21.47
C ALA A 1193 19.81 -48.44 -20.01
N ARG A 1194 18.87 -48.19 -19.08
CA ARG A 1194 19.02 -48.62 -17.68
C ARG A 1194 19.14 -50.13 -17.53
N THR A 1195 18.36 -50.91 -18.28
CA THR A 1195 18.46 -52.38 -18.26
C THR A 1195 19.81 -52.86 -18.78
N LEU A 1196 20.29 -52.27 -19.88
CA LEU A 1196 21.60 -52.61 -20.47
C LEU A 1196 22.75 -52.27 -19.50
N PHE A 1197 22.69 -51.11 -18.83
CA PHE A 1197 23.71 -50.74 -17.84
C PHE A 1197 23.69 -51.65 -16.61
N ALA A 1198 22.51 -52.06 -16.12
CA ALA A 1198 22.42 -53.03 -15.03
C ALA A 1198 23.00 -54.41 -15.43
N GLU A 1199 22.83 -54.82 -16.69
CA GLU A 1199 23.41 -56.05 -17.21
C GLU A 1199 24.94 -55.95 -17.34
N ILE A 1200 25.46 -54.83 -17.84
CA ILE A 1200 26.91 -54.53 -17.91
C ILE A 1200 27.52 -54.48 -16.50
N GLU A 1201 26.85 -53.85 -15.56
CA GLU A 1201 27.26 -53.76 -14.16
C GLU A 1201 27.34 -55.15 -13.51
N SER A 1202 26.36 -56.03 -13.76
CA SER A 1202 26.40 -57.42 -13.26
C SER A 1202 27.58 -58.25 -13.80
N LYS A 1203 28.18 -57.82 -14.91
CA LYS A 1203 29.32 -58.46 -15.57
C LYS A 1203 30.67 -57.79 -15.26
N LEU A 1204 30.67 -56.61 -14.63
CA LEU A 1204 31.86 -55.85 -14.24
C LEU A 1204 32.34 -56.29 -12.86
N GLN A 1205 33.51 -56.93 -12.82
CA GLN A 1205 34.20 -57.32 -11.58
C GLN A 1205 35.44 -56.43 -11.35
N ASP A 1206 35.94 -56.40 -10.12
CA ASP A 1206 37.15 -55.64 -9.77
C ASP A 1206 38.33 -56.00 -10.69
N GLY A 1207 38.90 -54.99 -11.34
CA GLY A 1207 40.03 -55.13 -12.29
C GLY A 1207 39.64 -55.19 -13.77
N TYR A 1208 38.35 -55.11 -14.11
CA TYR A 1208 37.86 -55.02 -15.49
C TYR A 1208 37.69 -53.55 -15.89
N VAL A 1209 38.05 -53.18 -17.13
CA VAL A 1209 37.91 -51.81 -17.64
C VAL A 1209 36.87 -51.80 -18.76
N LEU A 1210 35.80 -51.02 -18.57
CA LEU A 1210 34.76 -50.80 -19.58
C LEU A 1210 35.12 -49.56 -20.42
N ASP A 1211 35.35 -49.74 -21.72
CA ASP A 1211 35.48 -48.63 -22.68
C ASP A 1211 34.11 -48.36 -23.34
N VAL A 1212 33.51 -47.18 -23.09
CA VAL A 1212 32.20 -46.78 -23.64
C VAL A 1212 32.32 -45.50 -24.46
N SER A 1213 31.74 -45.50 -25.66
CA SER A 1213 31.52 -44.30 -26.48
C SER A 1213 30.01 -44.12 -26.67
N TYR A 1214 29.44 -42.98 -26.24
CA TYR A 1214 28.00 -42.71 -26.33
C TYR A 1214 27.69 -41.38 -27.02
N SER A 1215 26.48 -41.27 -27.57
CA SER A 1215 25.90 -40.02 -28.09
C SER A 1215 24.43 -39.93 -27.67
N ILE A 1216 23.99 -38.76 -27.21
CA ILE A 1216 22.59 -38.48 -26.87
C ILE A 1216 22.07 -37.53 -27.94
N VAL A 1217 21.03 -37.95 -28.66
CA VAL A 1217 20.45 -37.17 -29.76
C VAL A 1217 18.97 -36.93 -29.45
N ARG A 1218 18.56 -35.66 -29.44
CA ARG A 1218 17.15 -35.25 -29.30
C ARG A 1218 16.48 -35.38 -30.67
N MET A 1219 15.39 -36.14 -30.75
CA MET A 1219 14.57 -36.23 -31.97
C MET A 1219 13.49 -35.12 -31.90
N ASP A 1220 13.27 -34.39 -33.00
CA ASP A 1220 12.31 -33.29 -33.05
C ASP A 1220 10.89 -33.77 -32.68
N GLY A 1221 10.29 -33.15 -31.65
CA GLY A 1221 8.91 -33.41 -31.21
C GLY A 1221 8.69 -33.84 -29.75
N ALA A 1222 9.71 -33.76 -28.88
CA ALA A 1222 9.54 -33.99 -27.43
C ALA A 1222 9.95 -32.73 -26.62
N GLU A 1223 8.97 -32.05 -26.03
CA GLU A 1223 9.11 -31.11 -24.89
C GLU A 1223 9.20 -31.93 -23.59
N ASP A 1224 10.07 -31.71 -22.61
CA ASP A 1224 11.08 -30.69 -22.32
C ASP A 1224 12.51 -31.25 -22.40
#